data_AF-A0A495UBS8-F1
#
_entry.id   AF-A0A495UBS8-F1
#
_cell.length_a   1.000
_cell.length_b   1.000
_cell.length_c   1.000
_cell.angle_alpha   90.00
_cell.angle_beta   90.00
_cell.angle_gamma   90.00
#
_symmetry.space_group_name_H-M   'P 1'
#
loop_
_entity.id
_entity.type
_entity.pdbx_description
1 polymer ?
#
loop_
_entity_poly.entity_id
_entity_poly.type
_entity_poly.pdbx_seq_one_letter_code
_entity_poly.pdbx_strand_id
1 'polypeptide(L)'
;MTHPITDIDNRAEAPPRPLQPLLSDAIIALRAPTQVWSGRSGDIGDAAIDGVYHGDVRHLRSLALTCDGSTIEWISVAPDGPSRVVFGGLLRGLDDPTPDPKVRILRERRVGAGRITETWTLRSQIAEARATDLVLRLTPDFALLHEVKSGVDRPRETRVETADATATVTGGSPSFTLSAPGARVSQDDGEVVATWHLDLDPRGSASVEWSIELADAALVVQTAASAAPWDAASVAASAPDPRLGRWLETALGDLDALRLALPGAPGDEFYAAGAPWFFTLFGRDSIWAARLALPLDVRVAASTLRVLARLQGEKDDPATAQEPGKILHELRGSALEIPGEGIVLPPLYYGSVDSTPLWICLLADAWRAGMPEDEVRDLLPALRGALTWLRESGDSDGDGFLDYIDRLGTGLANQGWKDSGDSIQWRDGRLAEGPIALCEVQGYAYEAALAGADLLDAFGDDTDDTTGLRTWAADLKTRFAEAYWVETPEGRYPAIALDHAKNPVDTLTSNIGHLLGTGILDADDERRVADLLLAPSVSSGFGIRTMSTGAAGYWPLSYHGGSVWVHDTAITVHGMLRAGLGDQARAVVDGLLNAAEGFAYRVPELHSGDPSTESSVPTPYPAACRPQAWSAAAAITCLQALSR
;
A
#
# COMPACT_ATOMS: atom_id res chain seq x y z
N MET A 1 43.28 -54.59 -17.92
CA MET A 1 42.33 -53.84 -18.76
C MET A 1 41.20 -53.40 -17.86
N THR A 2 41.27 -52.16 -17.43
CA THR A 2 40.40 -51.54 -16.42
C THR A 2 39.21 -50.88 -17.13
N HIS A 3 37.99 -51.28 -16.76
CA HIS A 3 36.76 -50.62 -17.15
C HIS A 3 36.62 -49.29 -16.37
N PRO A 4 36.24 -48.17 -16.99
CA PRO A 4 35.80 -47.00 -16.25
C PRO A 4 34.30 -47.13 -15.94
N ILE A 5 33.97 -46.94 -14.66
CA ILE A 5 32.61 -46.71 -14.19
C ILE A 5 32.34 -45.22 -14.40
N THR A 6 31.46 -44.89 -15.33
CA THR A 6 30.81 -43.57 -15.40
C THR A 6 29.52 -43.65 -14.60
N ASP A 7 29.58 -43.23 -13.34
CA ASP A 7 28.39 -42.89 -12.57
C ASP A 7 28.17 -41.39 -12.77
N ILE A 8 27.29 -41.05 -13.71
CA ILE A 8 26.82 -39.66 -13.88
C ILE A 8 25.72 -39.49 -12.84
N ASP A 9 26.06 -38.80 -11.77
CA ASP A 9 25.20 -38.40 -10.65
C ASP A 9 24.01 -37.62 -11.21
N ASN A 10 22.90 -38.32 -11.44
CA ASN A 10 21.63 -37.77 -11.92
C ASN A 10 20.93 -37.11 -10.73
N ARG A 11 21.51 -36.02 -10.21
CA ARG A 11 20.82 -35.16 -9.23
C ARG A 11 19.72 -34.43 -9.98
N ALA A 12 18.48 -34.87 -9.78
CA ALA A 12 17.30 -34.11 -10.18
C ALA A 12 17.47 -32.67 -9.70
N GLU A 13 17.48 -31.70 -10.63
CA GLU A 13 17.45 -30.28 -10.28
C GLU A 13 16.24 -30.05 -9.38
N ALA A 14 16.49 -29.52 -8.18
CA ALA A 14 15.40 -29.09 -7.32
C ALA A 14 14.56 -28.07 -8.10
N PRO A 15 13.21 -28.14 -8.05
CA PRO A 15 12.37 -27.18 -8.74
C PRO A 15 12.79 -25.75 -8.34
N PRO A 16 12.79 -24.80 -9.29
CA PRO A 16 13.15 -23.42 -8.98
C PRO A 16 12.26 -22.90 -7.85
N ARG A 17 12.88 -22.20 -6.90
CA ARG A 17 12.12 -21.60 -5.79
C ARG A 17 11.12 -20.58 -6.36
N PRO A 18 9.86 -20.59 -5.89
CA PRO A 18 8.90 -19.59 -6.33
C PRO A 18 9.39 -18.20 -5.92
N LEU A 19 9.22 -17.22 -6.81
CA LEU A 19 9.70 -15.85 -6.64
C LEU A 19 8.52 -14.89 -6.58
N GLN A 20 8.60 -13.89 -5.72
CA GLN A 20 7.64 -12.80 -5.70
C GLN A 20 7.61 -12.09 -7.06
N PRO A 21 6.43 -11.84 -7.64
CA PRO A 21 6.32 -11.23 -8.97
C PRO A 21 6.79 -9.77 -8.98
N LEU A 22 7.37 -9.37 -10.11
CA LEU A 22 7.69 -7.98 -10.39
C LEU A 22 6.43 -7.20 -10.79
N LEU A 23 6.32 -5.95 -10.33
CA LEU A 23 5.19 -5.06 -10.56
C LEU A 23 5.50 -3.85 -11.45
N SER A 24 6.78 -3.55 -11.69
CA SER A 24 7.22 -2.27 -12.25
C SER A 24 6.61 -1.92 -13.61
N ASP A 25 6.41 -2.93 -14.46
CA ASP A 25 5.91 -2.74 -15.83
C ASP A 25 4.39 -2.98 -15.97
N ALA A 26 3.72 -3.39 -14.89
CA ALA A 26 2.32 -3.73 -14.93
C ALA A 26 1.42 -2.48 -15.02
N ILE A 27 0.35 -2.60 -15.80
CA ILE A 27 -0.70 -1.61 -15.92
C ILE A 27 -1.84 -1.98 -14.96
N ILE A 28 -2.22 -1.04 -14.11
CA ILE A 28 -3.25 -1.24 -13.09
C ILE A 28 -4.43 -0.27 -13.25
N ALA A 29 -5.63 -0.84 -13.24
CA ALA A 29 -6.89 -0.14 -13.03
C ALA A 29 -7.59 -0.72 -11.80
N LEU A 30 -8.13 0.13 -10.92
CA LEU A 30 -8.76 -0.32 -9.68
C LEU A 30 -9.92 0.57 -9.22
N ARG A 31 -10.77 -0.03 -8.40
CA ARG A 31 -11.75 0.62 -7.52
C ARG A 31 -12.03 -0.37 -6.40
N ALA A 32 -11.62 -0.03 -5.19
CA ALA A 32 -11.64 -0.96 -4.08
C ALA A 32 -13.04 -1.57 -3.85
N PRO A 33 -13.14 -2.89 -3.60
CA PRO A 33 -12.04 -3.84 -3.39
C PRO A 33 -11.58 -4.58 -4.67
N THR A 34 -11.84 -4.05 -5.87
CA THR A 34 -11.47 -4.67 -7.16
C THR A 34 -10.25 -4.02 -7.79
N GLN A 35 -9.34 -4.84 -8.32
CA GLN A 35 -8.15 -4.39 -9.04
C GLN A 35 -7.87 -5.30 -10.25
N VAL A 36 -7.34 -4.73 -11.31
CA VAL A 36 -7.00 -5.43 -12.54
C VAL A 36 -5.56 -5.10 -12.93
N TRP A 37 -4.73 -6.13 -13.04
CA TRP A 37 -3.32 -6.08 -13.41
C TRP A 37 -3.14 -6.72 -14.77
N SER A 38 -2.48 -6.01 -15.69
CA SER A 38 -2.29 -6.44 -17.08
C SER A 38 -0.99 -5.92 -17.67
N GLY A 39 -0.56 -6.52 -18.78
CA GLY A 39 0.50 -5.99 -19.62
C GLY A 39 0.08 -4.71 -20.38
N ARG A 40 1.00 -4.18 -21.18
CA ARG A 40 0.79 -2.97 -21.99
C ARG A 40 -0.19 -3.16 -23.16
N SER A 41 -0.54 -4.39 -23.51
CA SER A 41 -1.63 -4.74 -24.43
C SER A 41 -3.03 -4.64 -23.78
N GLY A 42 -3.07 -4.57 -22.45
CA GLY A 42 -4.27 -4.79 -21.66
C GLY A 42 -4.59 -6.28 -21.45
N ASP A 43 -3.91 -7.19 -22.15
CA ASP A 43 -4.06 -8.63 -21.91
C ASP A 43 -3.49 -8.99 -20.55
N ILE A 44 -4.06 -10.03 -19.97
CA ILE A 44 -3.76 -10.53 -18.64
C ILE A 44 -3.22 -11.95 -18.82
N GLY A 45 -2.05 -12.24 -18.26
CA GLY A 45 -1.54 -13.62 -18.12
C GLY A 45 -0.05 -13.79 -18.37
N ASP A 46 0.65 -12.77 -18.85
CA ASP A 46 2.08 -12.82 -19.20
C ASP A 46 2.97 -12.76 -17.95
N ALA A 47 2.54 -12.02 -16.92
CA ALA A 47 3.24 -11.90 -15.65
C ALA A 47 2.51 -12.68 -14.54
N ALA A 48 3.26 -13.10 -13.51
CA ALA A 48 2.67 -13.85 -12.39
C ALA A 48 1.67 -13.03 -11.54
N ILE A 49 1.77 -11.69 -11.53
CA ILE A 49 0.79 -10.79 -10.91
C ILE A 49 -0.41 -10.47 -11.80
N ASP A 50 -0.36 -10.79 -13.10
CA ASP A 50 -1.49 -10.48 -13.95
C ASP A 50 -2.75 -11.18 -13.41
N GLY A 51 -3.84 -10.42 -13.39
CA GLY A 51 -5.12 -10.95 -12.96
C GLY A 51 -6.21 -9.92 -12.73
N VAL A 52 -7.42 -10.45 -12.56
CA VAL A 52 -8.53 -9.74 -11.95
C VAL A 52 -8.64 -10.18 -10.51
N TYR A 53 -8.57 -9.25 -9.57
CA TYR A 53 -8.68 -9.52 -8.14
C TYR A 53 -9.88 -8.80 -7.52
N HIS A 54 -10.46 -9.44 -6.51
CA HIS A 54 -11.51 -8.88 -5.68
C HIS A 54 -11.25 -9.32 -4.23
N GLY A 55 -10.98 -8.35 -3.35
CA GLY A 55 -10.39 -8.65 -2.05
C GLY A 55 -9.05 -9.39 -2.19
N ASP A 56 -8.84 -10.43 -1.39
CA ASP A 56 -7.62 -11.23 -1.36
C ASP A 56 -7.64 -12.44 -2.33
N VAL A 57 -8.47 -12.41 -3.37
CA VAL A 57 -8.64 -13.51 -4.34
C VAL A 57 -8.42 -13.02 -5.78
N ARG A 58 -7.60 -13.72 -6.57
CA ARG A 58 -7.51 -13.56 -8.02
C ARG A 58 -8.60 -14.37 -8.71
N HIS A 59 -9.66 -13.74 -9.20
CA HIS A 59 -10.76 -14.41 -9.91
C HIS A 59 -10.37 -14.89 -11.32
N LEU A 60 -9.55 -14.12 -12.04
CA LEU A 60 -9.06 -14.48 -13.37
C LEU A 60 -7.54 -14.49 -13.41
N ARG A 61 -6.95 -15.59 -13.91
CA ARG A 61 -5.53 -15.69 -14.22
C ARG A 61 -5.19 -15.04 -15.54
N SER A 62 -6.06 -15.20 -16.52
CA SER A 62 -5.81 -14.70 -17.87
C SER A 62 -7.06 -14.09 -18.51
N LEU A 63 -6.81 -13.13 -19.39
CA LEU A 63 -7.79 -12.46 -20.22
C LEU A 63 -7.09 -12.02 -21.50
N ALA A 64 -7.48 -12.59 -22.63
CA ALA A 64 -6.91 -12.28 -23.93
C ALA A 64 -7.98 -11.81 -24.91
N LEU A 65 -7.65 -10.78 -25.68
CA LEU A 65 -8.41 -10.32 -26.83
C LEU A 65 -7.68 -10.69 -28.12
N THR A 66 -8.34 -11.44 -29.01
CA THR A 66 -7.83 -11.70 -30.37
C THR A 66 -8.81 -11.22 -31.43
N CYS A 67 -8.28 -10.93 -32.62
CA CYS A 67 -9.05 -10.51 -33.79
C CYS A 67 -8.72 -11.43 -34.96
N ASP A 68 -9.73 -12.06 -35.55
CA ASP A 68 -9.52 -12.97 -36.67
C ASP A 68 -9.11 -12.21 -37.93
N GLY A 69 -8.07 -12.70 -38.60
CA GLY A 69 -7.49 -12.06 -39.78
C GLY A 69 -6.49 -10.94 -39.49
N SER A 70 -6.23 -10.59 -38.23
CA SER A 70 -5.12 -9.69 -37.88
C SER A 70 -4.62 -9.86 -36.45
N THR A 71 -3.30 -9.96 -36.28
CA THR A 71 -2.68 -9.69 -34.98
C THR A 71 -2.96 -8.24 -34.56
N ILE A 72 -3.25 -8.03 -33.28
CA ILE A 72 -3.44 -6.68 -32.73
C ILE A 72 -2.08 -6.10 -32.35
N GLU A 73 -1.67 -5.05 -33.05
CA GLU A 73 -0.42 -4.36 -32.76
C GLU A 73 -0.69 -3.17 -31.84
N TRP A 74 -0.47 -3.36 -30.54
CA TRP A 74 -0.69 -2.33 -29.53
C TRP A 74 0.37 -1.22 -29.60
N ILE A 75 -0.07 0.02 -29.76
CA ILE A 75 0.80 1.19 -29.97
C ILE A 75 0.65 2.27 -28.90
N SER A 76 -0.35 2.17 -28.01
CA SER A 76 -0.57 3.18 -26.97
C SER A 76 -1.29 2.61 -25.75
N VAL A 77 -0.94 3.14 -24.59
CA VAL A 77 -1.62 2.93 -23.31
C VAL A 77 -1.84 4.30 -22.69
N ALA A 78 -3.07 4.60 -22.30
CA ALA A 78 -3.46 5.86 -21.69
C ALA A 78 -4.31 5.57 -20.44
N PRO A 79 -3.69 5.52 -19.25
CA PRO A 79 -4.42 5.58 -18.00
C PRO A 79 -5.17 6.92 -17.90
N ASP A 80 -6.41 6.87 -17.44
CA ASP A 80 -7.28 8.03 -17.23
C ASP A 80 -7.88 7.93 -15.82
N GLY A 81 -7.15 8.48 -14.85
CA GLY A 81 -7.40 8.24 -13.45
C GLY A 81 -7.12 6.78 -13.03
N PRO A 82 -7.55 6.39 -11.81
CA PRO A 82 -7.21 5.10 -11.22
C PRO A 82 -8.04 3.94 -11.77
N SER A 83 -9.22 4.21 -12.32
CA SER A 83 -10.25 3.20 -12.62
C SER A 83 -10.48 2.98 -14.12
N ARG A 84 -9.78 3.71 -15.00
CA ARG A 84 -9.97 3.63 -16.45
C ARG A 84 -8.63 3.62 -17.17
N VAL A 85 -8.51 2.74 -18.17
CA VAL A 85 -7.34 2.68 -19.06
C VAL A 85 -7.81 2.45 -20.48
N VAL A 86 -7.21 3.17 -21.44
CA VAL A 86 -7.45 2.99 -22.87
C VAL A 86 -6.20 2.45 -23.54
N PHE A 87 -6.36 1.36 -24.29
CA PHE A 87 -5.33 0.74 -25.10
C PHE A 87 -5.67 0.95 -26.58
N GLY A 88 -4.71 1.43 -27.36
CA GLY A 88 -4.88 1.65 -28.80
C GLY A 88 -4.03 0.67 -29.60
N GLY A 89 -4.67 -0.06 -30.51
CA GLY A 89 -4.02 -1.04 -31.38
C GLY A 89 -4.37 -0.87 -32.86
N LEU A 90 -3.56 -1.51 -33.70
CA LEU A 90 -3.73 -1.55 -35.17
C LEU A 90 -4.08 -2.97 -35.63
N LEU A 91 -4.87 -3.07 -36.70
CA LEU A 91 -5.30 -4.34 -37.30
C LEU A 91 -4.83 -4.43 -38.76
N ARG A 92 -3.51 -4.44 -38.97
CA ARG A 92 -2.93 -4.35 -40.32
C ARG A 92 -3.25 -5.55 -41.23
N GLY A 93 -3.64 -6.69 -40.67
CA GLY A 93 -4.12 -7.84 -41.45
C GLY A 93 -5.49 -7.63 -42.11
N LEU A 94 -6.31 -6.71 -41.58
CA LEU A 94 -7.60 -6.32 -42.14
C LEU A 94 -7.52 -5.09 -43.07
N ASP A 95 -6.35 -4.47 -43.13
CA ASP A 95 -6.12 -3.18 -43.78
C ASP A 95 -5.85 -3.32 -45.29
N ASP A 96 -5.73 -2.19 -45.97
CA ASP A 96 -5.21 -2.12 -47.34
C ASP A 96 -3.66 -2.06 -47.35
N PRO A 97 -2.98 -2.29 -48.49
CA PRO A 97 -1.51 -2.41 -48.50
C PRO A 97 -0.77 -1.04 -48.42
N THR A 98 -1.43 0.03 -47.96
CA THR A 98 -0.79 1.34 -47.86
C THR A 98 0.03 1.48 -46.56
N PRO A 99 1.04 2.38 -46.53
CA PRO A 99 1.88 2.53 -45.34
C PRO A 99 1.17 3.08 -44.10
N ASP A 100 0.12 3.89 -44.29
CA ASP A 100 -0.62 4.53 -43.20
C ASP A 100 -1.76 3.60 -42.74
N PRO A 101 -1.77 3.12 -41.48
CA PRO A 101 -2.83 2.23 -40.99
C PRO A 101 -4.19 2.93 -40.98
N LYS A 102 -5.20 2.25 -41.54
CA LYS A 102 -6.60 2.72 -41.63
C LYS A 102 -7.55 1.87 -40.80
N VAL A 103 -7.14 0.69 -40.33
CA VAL A 103 -7.93 -0.14 -39.42
C VAL A 103 -7.30 -0.18 -38.03
N ARG A 104 -8.05 0.29 -37.02
CA ARG A 104 -7.60 0.37 -35.63
C ARG A 104 -8.65 -0.15 -34.67
N ILE A 105 -8.18 -0.58 -33.51
CA ILE A 105 -9.01 -0.98 -32.37
C ILE A 105 -8.69 -0.09 -31.16
N LEU A 106 -9.73 0.33 -30.45
CA LEU A 106 -9.61 0.89 -29.11
C LEU A 106 -10.21 -0.11 -28.13
N ARG A 107 -9.45 -0.43 -27.09
CA ARG A 107 -9.90 -1.19 -25.94
C ARG A 107 -9.96 -0.24 -24.75
N GLU A 108 -11.14 -0.01 -24.23
CA GLU A 108 -11.34 0.78 -23.02
C GLU A 108 -11.72 -0.15 -21.87
N ARG A 109 -10.92 -0.17 -20.80
CA ARG A 109 -11.21 -0.90 -19.56
C ARG A 109 -11.66 0.08 -18.49
N ARG A 110 -12.76 -0.25 -17.81
CA ARG A 110 -13.24 0.42 -16.60
C ARG A 110 -13.37 -0.58 -15.46
N VAL A 111 -12.94 -0.18 -14.27
CA VAL A 111 -13.01 -0.98 -13.04
C VAL A 111 -13.87 -0.25 -12.03
N GLY A 112 -14.95 -0.90 -11.61
CA GLY A 112 -15.81 -0.50 -10.50
C GLY A 112 -15.69 -1.50 -9.34
N ALA A 113 -16.34 -1.20 -8.23
CA ALA A 113 -16.43 -2.11 -7.10
C ALA A 113 -17.19 -3.38 -7.49
N GLY A 114 -16.51 -4.52 -7.50
CA GLY A 114 -17.08 -5.80 -7.92
C GLY A 114 -17.39 -5.90 -9.41
N ARG A 115 -16.94 -4.94 -10.25
CA ARG A 115 -17.29 -4.92 -11.67
C ARG A 115 -16.13 -4.54 -12.56
N ILE A 116 -15.98 -5.24 -13.68
CA ILE A 116 -15.11 -4.84 -14.79
C ILE A 116 -15.97 -4.70 -16.03
N THR A 117 -15.70 -3.68 -16.83
CA THR A 117 -16.32 -3.51 -18.14
C THR A 117 -15.24 -3.18 -19.15
N GLU A 118 -15.27 -3.83 -20.31
CA GLU A 118 -14.50 -3.40 -21.46
C GLU A 118 -15.38 -3.10 -22.67
N THR A 119 -15.05 -2.00 -23.34
CA THR A 119 -15.61 -1.65 -24.63
C THR A 119 -14.52 -1.76 -25.69
N TRP A 120 -14.77 -2.54 -26.73
CA TRP A 120 -13.86 -2.69 -27.87
C TRP A 120 -14.48 -2.03 -29.09
N THR A 121 -13.76 -1.08 -29.70
CA THR A 121 -14.24 -0.30 -30.83
C THR A 121 -13.29 -0.41 -32.00
N LEU A 122 -13.74 -1.03 -33.09
CA LEU A 122 -13.03 -1.10 -34.35
C LEU A 122 -13.44 0.10 -35.21
N ARG A 123 -12.46 0.73 -35.84
CA ARG A 123 -12.67 1.81 -36.81
C ARG A 123 -11.88 1.52 -38.06
N SER A 124 -12.53 1.69 -39.20
CA SER A 124 -11.92 1.53 -40.51
C SER A 124 -12.03 2.83 -41.31
N GLN A 125 -11.01 3.14 -42.10
CA GLN A 125 -11.05 4.16 -43.16
C GLN A 125 -10.90 3.55 -44.57
N ILE A 126 -10.90 2.21 -44.69
CA ILE A 126 -10.86 1.55 -45.99
C ILE A 126 -12.21 1.67 -46.70
N ALA A 127 -12.20 1.65 -48.03
CA ALA A 127 -13.40 1.84 -48.85
C ALA A 127 -14.24 0.57 -49.05
N GLU A 128 -13.77 -0.56 -48.53
CA GLU A 128 -14.42 -1.87 -48.66
C GLU A 128 -14.95 -2.33 -47.32
N ALA A 129 -16.03 -3.11 -47.34
CA ALA A 129 -16.51 -3.78 -46.14
C ALA A 129 -15.53 -4.89 -45.72
N ARG A 130 -15.46 -5.16 -44.42
CA ARG A 130 -14.70 -6.28 -43.84
C ARG A 130 -15.55 -7.00 -42.81
N ALA A 131 -15.40 -8.31 -42.73
CA ALA A 131 -15.94 -9.10 -41.64
C ALA A 131 -14.77 -9.66 -40.83
N THR A 132 -14.90 -9.69 -39.51
CA THR A 132 -13.91 -10.25 -38.59
C THR A 132 -14.59 -10.72 -37.32
N ASP A 133 -13.96 -11.64 -36.61
CA ASP A 133 -14.39 -12.07 -35.30
C ASP A 133 -13.49 -11.46 -34.23
N LEU A 134 -14.10 -10.95 -33.15
CA LEU A 134 -13.41 -10.68 -31.91
C LEU A 134 -13.64 -11.81 -30.94
N VAL A 135 -12.57 -12.28 -30.30
CA VAL A 135 -12.63 -13.38 -29.34
C VAL A 135 -12.06 -12.92 -28.01
N LEU A 136 -12.87 -13.04 -26.96
CA LEU A 136 -12.46 -12.95 -25.56
C LEU A 136 -12.20 -14.35 -25.05
N ARG A 137 -11.02 -14.60 -24.48
CA ARG A 137 -10.73 -15.82 -23.70
C ARG A 137 -10.43 -15.44 -22.26
N LEU A 138 -11.07 -16.13 -21.32
CA LEU A 138 -10.91 -15.95 -19.88
C LEU A 138 -10.49 -17.26 -19.23
N THR A 139 -9.42 -17.24 -18.43
CA THR A 139 -9.01 -18.38 -17.60
C THR A 139 -9.34 -18.08 -16.13
N PRO A 140 -10.35 -18.76 -15.55
CA PRO A 140 -10.64 -18.70 -14.11
C PRO A 140 -9.46 -19.17 -13.24
N ASP A 141 -9.37 -18.68 -11.99
CA ASP A 141 -8.25 -19.05 -11.11
C ASP A 141 -8.62 -19.23 -9.63
N PHE A 142 -9.22 -18.19 -9.03
CA PHE A 142 -9.52 -18.09 -7.60
C PHE A 142 -8.32 -18.22 -6.65
N ALA A 143 -7.09 -17.91 -7.11
CA ALA A 143 -5.89 -18.00 -6.27
C ALA A 143 -5.90 -17.00 -5.10
N LEU A 144 -5.38 -17.41 -3.94
CA LEU A 144 -5.24 -16.49 -2.81
C LEU A 144 -4.08 -15.55 -3.06
N LEU A 145 -4.25 -14.28 -2.68
CA LEU A 145 -3.29 -13.22 -2.95
C LEU A 145 -1.90 -13.50 -2.37
N HIS A 146 -1.82 -14.14 -1.20
CA HIS A 146 -0.53 -14.50 -0.58
C HIS A 146 0.20 -15.64 -1.33
N GLU A 147 -0.53 -16.52 -2.01
CA GLU A 147 0.05 -17.54 -2.88
C GLU A 147 0.65 -16.87 -4.11
N VAL A 148 -0.09 -15.95 -4.73
CA VAL A 148 0.41 -15.14 -5.85
C VAL A 148 1.63 -14.31 -5.44
N LYS A 149 1.58 -13.65 -4.27
CA LYS A 149 2.69 -12.87 -3.71
C LYS A 149 3.94 -13.72 -3.49
N SER A 150 3.79 -14.97 -3.04
CA SER A 150 4.91 -15.89 -2.84
C SER A 150 5.38 -16.58 -4.12
N GLY A 151 4.77 -16.29 -5.28
CA GLY A 151 5.06 -16.94 -6.55
C GLY A 151 4.57 -18.38 -6.64
N VAL A 152 3.69 -18.79 -5.72
CA VAL A 152 3.14 -20.14 -5.65
C VAL A 152 1.88 -20.20 -6.50
N ASP A 153 1.84 -21.17 -7.40
CA ASP A 153 0.66 -21.47 -8.21
C ASP A 153 -0.04 -22.71 -7.66
N ARG A 154 -1.32 -22.56 -7.28
CA ARG A 154 -2.17 -23.64 -6.78
C ARG A 154 -3.50 -23.63 -7.53
N PRO A 155 -3.65 -24.48 -8.55
CA PRO A 155 -4.89 -24.61 -9.29
C PRO A 155 -6.06 -24.93 -8.36
N ARG A 156 -7.21 -24.30 -8.60
CA ARG A 156 -8.47 -24.57 -7.90
C ARG A 156 -9.49 -25.12 -8.87
N GLU A 157 -10.37 -25.97 -8.35
CA GLU A 157 -11.51 -26.45 -9.13
C GLU A 157 -12.49 -25.31 -9.39
N THR A 158 -12.93 -25.19 -10.64
CA THR A 158 -13.90 -24.19 -11.05
C THR A 158 -15.05 -24.85 -11.77
N ARG A 159 -16.27 -24.40 -11.48
CA ARG A 159 -17.47 -24.79 -12.21
C ARG A 159 -17.90 -23.66 -13.13
N VAL A 160 -18.07 -23.97 -14.41
CA VAL A 160 -18.53 -23.02 -15.44
C VAL A 160 -19.93 -23.41 -15.88
N GLU A 161 -20.85 -22.45 -15.88
CA GLU A 161 -22.20 -22.59 -16.40
C GLU A 161 -22.44 -21.52 -17.46
N THR A 162 -22.79 -21.93 -18.68
CA THR A 162 -23.03 -21.01 -19.80
C THR A 162 -24.51 -20.92 -20.11
N ALA A 163 -24.99 -19.71 -20.42
CA ALA A 163 -26.36 -19.45 -20.83
C ALA A 163 -26.39 -18.27 -21.80
N ASP A 164 -26.75 -18.52 -23.06
CA ASP A 164 -26.80 -17.52 -24.14
C ASP A 164 -25.51 -16.69 -24.26
N ALA A 165 -25.59 -15.41 -23.89
CA ALA A 165 -24.51 -14.42 -23.91
C ALA A 165 -23.85 -14.24 -22.53
N THR A 166 -23.99 -15.21 -21.63
CA THR A 166 -23.50 -15.14 -20.25
C THR A 166 -22.78 -16.42 -19.83
N ALA A 167 -21.86 -16.28 -18.87
CA ALA A 167 -21.26 -17.42 -18.18
C ALA A 167 -21.07 -17.10 -16.70
N THR A 168 -21.47 -18.01 -15.83
CA THR A 168 -21.21 -17.95 -14.39
C THR A 168 -20.11 -18.93 -14.04
N VAL A 169 -19.09 -18.47 -13.32
CA VAL A 169 -17.97 -19.28 -12.87
C VAL A 169 -17.87 -19.23 -11.35
N THR A 170 -17.80 -20.39 -10.71
CA THR A 170 -17.78 -20.53 -9.25
C THR A 170 -16.54 -21.31 -8.79
N GLY A 171 -15.83 -20.76 -7.80
CA GLY A 171 -14.66 -21.37 -7.15
C GLY A 171 -14.87 -21.68 -5.67
N GLY A 172 -16.13 -21.86 -5.23
CA GLY A 172 -16.52 -21.99 -3.83
C GLY A 172 -17.34 -20.77 -3.38
N SER A 173 -16.86 -20.05 -2.36
CA SER A 173 -17.40 -18.73 -1.98
C SER A 173 -17.22 -17.67 -3.09
N PRO A 174 -16.02 -17.51 -3.68
CA PRO A 174 -15.85 -16.54 -4.74
C PRO A 174 -16.44 -17.05 -6.06
N SER A 175 -17.03 -16.13 -6.82
CA SER A 175 -17.61 -16.38 -8.13
C SER A 175 -17.52 -15.13 -9.02
N PHE A 176 -17.73 -15.31 -10.31
CA PHE A 176 -17.94 -14.20 -11.22
C PHE A 176 -18.95 -14.54 -12.32
N THR A 177 -19.61 -13.53 -12.86
CA THR A 177 -20.55 -13.66 -13.98
C THR A 177 -20.11 -12.77 -15.14
N LEU A 178 -19.80 -13.38 -16.28
CA LEU A 178 -19.59 -12.72 -17.55
C LEU A 178 -20.94 -12.37 -18.20
N SER A 179 -21.08 -11.14 -18.67
CA SER A 179 -22.09 -10.70 -19.61
C SER A 179 -21.42 -10.20 -20.89
N ALA A 180 -21.73 -10.83 -22.02
CA ALA A 180 -21.13 -10.57 -23.32
C ALA A 180 -22.21 -10.42 -24.41
N PRO A 181 -23.06 -9.36 -24.36
CA PRO A 181 -24.16 -9.18 -25.32
C PRO A 181 -23.71 -9.28 -26.78
N GLY A 182 -24.44 -10.06 -27.57
CA GLY A 182 -24.15 -10.28 -28.99
C GLY A 182 -23.03 -11.29 -29.28
N ALA A 183 -22.38 -11.84 -28.24
CA ALA A 183 -21.40 -12.91 -28.39
C ALA A 183 -22.07 -14.28 -28.35
N ARG A 184 -21.44 -15.26 -28.99
CA ARG A 184 -21.62 -16.67 -28.65
C ARG A 184 -20.67 -17.00 -27.50
N VAL A 185 -21.22 -17.38 -26.34
CA VAL A 185 -20.42 -17.80 -25.19
C VAL A 185 -20.35 -19.33 -25.12
N SER A 186 -19.14 -19.86 -24.93
CA SER A 186 -18.88 -21.29 -24.80
C SER A 186 -17.77 -21.55 -23.79
N GLN A 187 -17.58 -22.83 -23.44
CA GLN A 187 -16.47 -23.29 -22.63
C GLN A 187 -15.51 -24.11 -23.49
N ASP A 188 -14.21 -23.90 -23.31
CA ASP A 188 -13.13 -24.61 -24.01
C ASP A 188 -12.01 -24.91 -22.99
N ASP A 189 -11.80 -26.18 -22.66
CA ASP A 189 -10.78 -26.64 -21.69
C ASP A 189 -10.74 -25.86 -20.34
N GLY A 190 -11.92 -25.55 -19.78
CA GLY A 190 -12.03 -24.78 -18.54
C GLY A 190 -12.02 -23.26 -18.72
N GLU A 191 -11.66 -22.76 -19.91
CA GLU A 191 -11.76 -21.35 -20.27
C GLU A 191 -13.19 -20.96 -20.67
N VAL A 192 -13.54 -19.70 -20.41
CA VAL A 192 -14.75 -19.08 -20.98
C VAL A 192 -14.36 -18.33 -22.23
N VAL A 193 -15.00 -18.65 -23.35
CA VAL A 193 -14.75 -18.05 -24.66
C VAL A 193 -16.00 -17.31 -25.11
N ALA A 194 -15.87 -16.03 -25.45
CA ALA A 194 -16.94 -15.24 -26.06
C ALA A 194 -16.50 -14.72 -27.43
N THR A 195 -17.28 -15.02 -28.48
CA THR A 195 -16.98 -14.65 -29.86
C THR A 195 -18.06 -13.74 -30.44
N TRP A 196 -17.65 -12.57 -30.95
CA TRP A 196 -18.50 -11.65 -31.68
C TRP A 196 -18.13 -11.64 -33.15
N HIS A 197 -19.12 -11.85 -34.02
CA HIS A 197 -18.96 -11.61 -35.45
C HIS A 197 -19.29 -10.16 -35.77
N LEU A 198 -18.37 -9.43 -36.40
CA LEU A 198 -18.51 -8.01 -36.72
C LEU A 198 -18.39 -7.75 -38.21
N ASP A 199 -19.42 -7.10 -38.76
CA ASP A 199 -19.39 -6.49 -40.08
C ASP A 199 -18.97 -5.01 -39.95
N LEU A 200 -17.81 -4.68 -40.50
CA LEU A 200 -17.31 -3.32 -40.63
C LEU A 200 -17.71 -2.75 -41.99
N ASP A 201 -18.63 -1.79 -41.96
CA ASP A 201 -19.00 -1.00 -43.14
C ASP A 201 -17.79 -0.23 -43.71
N PRO A 202 -17.79 0.10 -45.02
CA PRO A 202 -16.82 1.00 -45.62
C PRO A 202 -16.69 2.31 -44.82
N ARG A 203 -15.47 2.63 -44.38
CA ARG A 203 -15.17 3.80 -43.54
C ARG A 203 -15.99 3.86 -42.24
N GLY A 204 -16.44 2.71 -41.76
CA GLY A 204 -17.35 2.56 -40.63
C GLY A 204 -16.64 2.25 -39.30
N SER A 205 -17.47 1.99 -38.30
CA SER A 205 -17.04 1.55 -36.97
C SER A 205 -18.02 0.54 -36.40
N ALA A 206 -17.50 -0.44 -35.66
CA ALA A 206 -18.28 -1.40 -34.89
C ALA A 206 -17.76 -1.44 -33.45
N SER A 207 -18.66 -1.62 -32.49
CA SER A 207 -18.31 -1.68 -31.06
C SER A 207 -19.02 -2.83 -30.37
N VAL A 208 -18.31 -3.47 -29.44
CA VAL A 208 -18.87 -4.46 -28.51
C VAL A 208 -18.51 -4.06 -27.09
N GLU A 209 -19.34 -4.46 -26.14
CA GLU A 209 -19.11 -4.27 -24.71
C GLU A 209 -19.36 -5.59 -23.99
N TRP A 210 -18.51 -5.89 -23.01
CA TRP A 210 -18.73 -6.99 -22.07
C TRP A 210 -18.38 -6.55 -20.66
N SER A 211 -18.94 -7.24 -19.66
CA SER A 211 -18.63 -7.00 -18.27
C SER A 211 -18.52 -8.28 -17.45
N ILE A 212 -17.78 -8.20 -16.36
CA ILE A 212 -17.71 -9.24 -15.33
C ILE A 212 -18.18 -8.64 -14.02
N GLU A 213 -19.17 -9.27 -13.39
CA GLU A 213 -19.57 -9.02 -12.01
C GLU A 213 -18.89 -10.05 -11.10
N LEU A 214 -18.20 -9.58 -10.06
CA LEU A 214 -17.43 -10.36 -9.10
C LEU A 214 -18.22 -10.43 -7.80
N ALA A 215 -18.26 -11.61 -7.17
CA ALA A 215 -18.90 -11.77 -5.87
C ALA A 215 -18.07 -12.69 -4.98
N ASP A 216 -17.89 -12.28 -3.73
CA ASP A 216 -17.35 -13.14 -2.67
C ASP A 216 -18.01 -12.78 -1.33
N ALA A 217 -18.71 -13.75 -0.75
CA ALA A 217 -19.40 -13.58 0.53
C ALA A 217 -18.42 -13.58 1.72
N ALA A 218 -17.15 -13.95 1.51
CA ALA A 218 -16.12 -13.96 2.55
C ALA A 218 -15.41 -12.61 2.73
N LEU A 219 -15.77 -11.58 1.97
CA LEU A 219 -15.15 -10.26 2.11
C LEU A 219 -15.43 -9.63 3.47
N VAL A 220 -14.34 -9.17 4.09
CA VAL A 220 -14.36 -8.42 5.36
C VAL A 220 -14.34 -6.90 5.14
N VAL A 221 -14.28 -6.46 3.88
CA VAL A 221 -14.30 -5.07 3.44
C VAL A 221 -15.23 -4.93 2.24
N GLN A 222 -15.78 -3.73 2.05
CA GLN A 222 -16.59 -3.37 0.90
C GLN A 222 -16.17 -1.99 0.39
N THR A 223 -16.68 -1.61 -0.77
CA THR A 223 -16.41 -0.28 -1.33
C THR A 223 -17.02 0.82 -0.46
N ALA A 224 -16.36 1.99 -0.45
CA ALA A 224 -16.93 3.20 0.11
C ALA A 224 -18.22 3.59 -0.64
N ALA A 225 -19.24 3.99 0.11
CA ALA A 225 -20.56 4.34 -0.45
C ALA A 225 -20.64 5.80 -0.91
N SER A 226 -19.77 6.67 -0.39
CA SER A 226 -19.82 8.11 -0.66
C SER A 226 -18.80 8.55 -1.72
N ALA A 227 -19.13 9.62 -2.46
CA ALA A 227 -18.18 10.25 -3.37
C ALA A 227 -17.00 10.87 -2.59
N ALA A 228 -15.84 11.02 -3.26
CA ALA A 228 -14.71 11.70 -2.66
C ALA A 228 -15.09 13.12 -2.24
N PRO A 229 -14.70 13.56 -1.04
CA PRO A 229 -15.02 14.88 -0.54
C PRO A 229 -14.20 16.03 -1.15
N TRP A 230 -13.31 15.75 -2.09
CA TRP A 230 -12.42 16.71 -2.73
C TRP A 230 -12.61 16.75 -4.24
N ASP A 231 -12.29 17.89 -4.84
CA ASP A 231 -12.08 18.02 -6.28
C ASP A 231 -10.58 18.00 -6.57
N ALA A 232 -10.09 16.88 -7.13
CA ALA A 232 -8.68 16.66 -7.39
C ALA A 232 -8.09 17.73 -8.33
N ALA A 233 -8.84 18.15 -9.35
CA ALA A 233 -8.38 19.15 -10.32
C ALA A 233 -8.24 20.52 -9.65
N SER A 234 -9.19 20.90 -8.79
CA SER A 234 -9.10 22.16 -8.03
C SER A 234 -7.92 22.18 -7.07
N VAL A 235 -7.65 21.08 -6.36
CA VAL A 235 -6.50 20.99 -5.45
C VAL A 235 -5.19 21.05 -6.24
N ALA A 236 -5.07 20.29 -7.34
CA ALA A 236 -3.92 20.30 -8.22
C ALA A 236 -3.62 21.70 -8.80
N ALA A 237 -4.66 22.44 -9.20
CA ALA A 237 -4.52 23.79 -9.74
C ALA A 237 -4.03 24.82 -8.72
N SER A 238 -4.16 24.54 -7.41
CA SER A 238 -3.66 25.39 -6.34
C SER A 238 -2.18 25.19 -6.02
N ALA A 239 -1.55 24.14 -6.57
CA ALA A 239 -0.17 23.80 -6.26
C ALA A 239 0.81 24.84 -6.83
N PRO A 240 1.82 25.28 -6.04
CA PRO A 240 2.81 26.27 -6.49
C PRO A 240 3.83 25.70 -7.49
N ASP A 241 4.01 24.37 -7.54
CA ASP A 241 4.89 23.67 -8.46
C ASP A 241 4.06 22.79 -9.43
N PRO A 242 4.21 22.91 -10.76
CA PRO A 242 3.50 22.08 -11.73
C PRO A 242 3.73 20.56 -11.59
N ARG A 243 4.90 20.14 -11.10
CA ARG A 243 5.20 18.73 -10.77
C ARG A 243 4.28 18.24 -9.66
N LEU A 244 4.11 19.07 -8.62
CA LEU A 244 3.22 18.78 -7.51
C LEU A 244 1.75 18.74 -7.97
N GLY A 245 1.31 19.65 -8.83
CA GLY A 245 -0.06 19.63 -9.38
C GLY A 245 -0.40 18.30 -10.06
N ARG A 246 0.48 17.79 -10.93
CA ARG A 246 0.31 16.49 -11.61
C ARG A 246 0.31 15.31 -10.63
N TRP A 247 1.15 15.39 -9.59
CA TRP A 247 1.18 14.37 -8.54
C TRP A 247 -0.11 14.39 -7.71
N LEU A 248 -0.58 15.56 -7.27
CA LEU A 248 -1.82 15.71 -6.52
C LEU A 248 -3.03 15.16 -7.28
N GLU A 249 -3.17 15.48 -8.58
CA GLU A 249 -4.28 14.96 -9.39
C GLU A 249 -4.30 13.42 -9.41
N THR A 250 -3.13 12.81 -9.63
CA THR A 250 -2.98 11.35 -9.64
C THR A 250 -3.22 10.73 -8.26
N ALA A 251 -2.58 11.29 -7.23
CA ALA A 251 -2.64 10.80 -5.86
C ALA A 251 -4.05 10.89 -5.26
N LEU A 252 -4.78 11.98 -5.52
CA LEU A 252 -6.15 12.16 -5.06
C LEU A 252 -7.14 11.25 -5.78
N GLY A 253 -6.88 10.93 -7.05
CA GLY A 253 -7.59 9.86 -7.76
C GLY A 253 -7.34 8.50 -7.12
N ASP A 254 -6.07 8.16 -6.87
CA ASP A 254 -5.71 6.89 -6.22
C ASP A 254 -6.31 6.75 -4.82
N LEU A 255 -6.24 7.79 -3.98
CA LEU A 255 -6.89 7.81 -2.67
C LEU A 255 -8.39 7.54 -2.76
N ASP A 256 -9.10 8.15 -3.72
CA ASP A 256 -10.52 7.88 -3.93
C ASP A 256 -10.78 6.42 -4.34
N ALA A 257 -9.93 5.85 -5.20
CA ALA A 257 -10.05 4.45 -5.61
C ALA A 257 -9.66 3.45 -4.52
N LEU A 258 -8.93 3.86 -3.49
CA LEU A 258 -8.49 3.01 -2.37
C LEU A 258 -9.46 3.03 -1.17
N ARG A 259 -10.57 3.80 -1.21
CA ARG A 259 -11.52 3.89 -0.08
C ARG A 259 -12.34 2.60 0.08
N LEU A 260 -12.34 2.09 1.31
CA LEU A 260 -13.07 0.92 1.76
C LEU A 260 -13.94 1.26 2.97
N ALA A 261 -14.88 0.38 3.29
CA ALA A 261 -15.65 0.40 4.53
C ALA A 261 -15.79 -1.04 5.07
N LEU A 262 -16.15 -1.18 6.35
CA LEU A 262 -16.54 -2.48 6.90
C LEU A 262 -17.98 -2.83 6.48
N PRO A 263 -18.29 -4.11 6.18
CA PRO A 263 -19.66 -4.56 5.91
C PRO A 263 -20.68 -4.15 6.98
N GLY A 264 -20.29 -4.23 8.26
CA GLY A 264 -21.13 -3.86 9.40
C GLY A 264 -21.22 -2.36 9.70
N ALA A 265 -20.42 -1.53 9.04
CA ALA A 265 -20.39 -0.07 9.22
C ALA A 265 -20.12 0.66 7.90
N PRO A 266 -21.03 0.56 6.89
CA PRO A 266 -20.83 1.12 5.55
C PRO A 266 -20.63 2.64 5.50
N GLY A 267 -21.03 3.37 6.54
CA GLY A 267 -20.87 4.82 6.63
C GLY A 267 -19.50 5.27 7.12
N ASP A 268 -18.70 4.38 7.70
CA ASP A 268 -17.36 4.68 8.21
C ASP A 268 -16.32 4.11 7.25
N GLU A 269 -15.72 5.02 6.48
CA GLU A 269 -14.74 4.69 5.46
C GLU A 269 -13.30 4.91 5.91
N PHE A 270 -12.39 4.15 5.32
CA PHE A 270 -10.94 4.23 5.54
C PHE A 270 -10.21 3.94 4.22
N TYR A 271 -8.90 4.24 4.16
CA TYR A 271 -8.09 3.87 3.01
C TYR A 271 -7.55 2.45 3.16
N ALA A 272 -7.67 1.63 2.12
CA ALA A 272 -6.86 0.42 2.00
C ALA A 272 -5.37 0.77 2.01
N ALA A 273 -4.51 -0.07 2.58
CA ALA A 273 -3.06 0.19 2.59
C ALA A 273 -2.50 0.35 1.17
N GLY A 274 -2.68 -0.64 0.30
CA GLY A 274 -2.37 -0.49 -1.11
C GLY A 274 -2.45 -1.75 -1.96
N ALA A 275 -2.41 -1.53 -3.26
CA ALA A 275 -2.59 -2.56 -4.27
C ALA A 275 -1.23 -3.05 -4.79
N PRO A 276 -1.00 -4.38 -4.90
CA PRO A 276 -1.99 -5.43 -4.75
C PRO A 276 -2.03 -6.06 -3.36
N TRP A 277 -0.91 -6.04 -2.62
CA TRP A 277 -0.66 -6.94 -1.49
C TRP A 277 -1.45 -6.63 -0.22
N PHE A 278 -1.81 -5.37 -0.04
CA PHE A 278 -2.33 -4.83 1.21
C PHE A 278 -3.67 -4.13 0.97
N PHE A 279 -4.51 -4.68 0.08
CA PHE A 279 -5.74 -4.03 -0.38
C PHE A 279 -6.92 -4.25 0.59
N THR A 280 -6.67 -3.99 1.87
CA THR A 280 -7.58 -4.18 3.00
C THR A 280 -7.24 -3.20 4.14
N LEU A 281 -7.89 -3.31 5.29
CA LEU A 281 -7.63 -2.49 6.47
C LEU A 281 -6.28 -2.87 7.13
N PHE A 282 -5.38 -1.89 7.17
CA PHE A 282 -4.18 -1.88 8.01
C PHE A 282 -4.29 -0.68 8.95
N GLY A 283 -4.19 -0.90 10.26
CA GLY A 283 -4.45 0.12 11.29
C GLY A 283 -3.52 1.32 11.14
N ARG A 284 -2.21 1.07 11.24
CA ARG A 284 -1.16 2.08 11.08
C ARG A 284 -1.24 2.82 9.74
N ASP A 285 -1.34 2.10 8.63
CA ASP A 285 -1.39 2.69 7.30
C ASP A 285 -2.59 3.62 7.14
N SER A 286 -3.77 3.18 7.63
CA SER A 286 -4.99 3.99 7.59
C SER A 286 -4.86 5.23 8.46
N ILE A 287 -4.26 5.10 9.64
CA ILE A 287 -4.00 6.24 10.54
C ILE A 287 -3.08 7.26 9.86
N TRP A 288 -1.94 6.83 9.32
CA TRP A 288 -1.01 7.75 8.67
C TRP A 288 -1.58 8.36 7.39
N ALA A 289 -2.24 7.58 6.54
CA ALA A 289 -2.88 8.10 5.34
C ALA A 289 -3.94 9.16 5.71
N ALA A 290 -4.77 8.92 6.72
CA ALA A 290 -5.74 9.88 7.22
C ALA A 290 -5.07 11.11 7.86
N ARG A 291 -3.99 10.93 8.63
CA ARG A 291 -3.24 12.01 9.28
C ARG A 291 -2.58 12.94 8.27
N LEU A 292 -1.98 12.40 7.20
CA LEU A 292 -1.38 13.18 6.11
C LEU A 292 -2.46 13.84 5.22
N ALA A 293 -3.62 13.20 5.06
CA ALA A 293 -4.75 13.75 4.30
C ALA A 293 -5.64 14.73 5.09
N LEU A 294 -5.43 14.84 6.41
CA LEU A 294 -6.23 15.67 7.31
C LEU A 294 -6.45 17.12 6.86
N PRO A 295 -5.47 17.81 6.23
CA PRO A 295 -5.68 19.18 5.73
C PRO A 295 -6.73 19.29 4.62
N LEU A 296 -7.05 18.18 3.96
CA LEU A 296 -8.02 18.11 2.88
C LEU A 296 -9.38 17.61 3.36
N ASP A 297 -9.40 16.60 4.23
CA ASP A 297 -10.64 16.03 4.74
C ASP A 297 -10.50 15.47 6.15
N VAL A 298 -11.21 16.08 7.10
CA VAL A 298 -11.31 15.58 8.49
C VAL A 298 -12.23 14.35 8.61
N ARG A 299 -13.15 14.13 7.65
CA ARG A 299 -14.14 13.05 7.75
C ARG A 299 -13.49 11.68 7.62
N VAL A 300 -12.52 11.48 6.73
CA VAL A 300 -11.81 10.19 6.63
C VAL A 300 -11.03 9.87 7.90
N ALA A 301 -10.46 10.87 8.59
CA ALA A 301 -9.84 10.68 9.90
C ALA A 301 -10.86 10.26 10.96
N ALA A 302 -11.98 10.97 11.06
CA ALA A 302 -13.08 10.64 11.99
C ALA A 302 -13.62 9.21 11.76
N SER A 303 -13.86 8.84 10.51
CA SER A 303 -14.30 7.49 10.12
C SER A 303 -13.26 6.42 10.43
N THR A 304 -11.98 6.67 10.13
CA THR A 304 -10.88 5.74 10.44
C THR A 304 -10.77 5.50 11.94
N LEU A 305 -10.88 6.55 12.76
CA LEU A 305 -10.88 6.45 14.21
C LEU A 305 -12.03 5.56 14.72
N ARG A 306 -13.25 5.75 14.20
CA ARG A 306 -14.43 4.94 14.54
C ARG A 306 -14.30 3.47 14.12
N VAL A 307 -13.75 3.20 12.94
CA VAL A 307 -13.50 1.84 12.44
C VAL A 307 -12.53 1.11 13.37
N LEU A 308 -11.40 1.74 13.68
CA LEU A 308 -10.38 1.13 14.53
C LEU A 308 -10.83 0.99 15.99
N ALA A 309 -11.62 1.93 16.51
CA ALA A 309 -12.22 1.82 17.84
C ALA A 309 -13.18 0.61 17.98
N ARG A 310 -13.95 0.27 16.94
CA ARG A 310 -14.83 -0.93 16.94
C ARG A 310 -14.06 -2.24 16.99
N LEU A 311 -12.80 -2.22 16.58
CA LEU A 311 -11.92 -3.37 16.53
C LEU A 311 -10.79 -3.24 17.56
N GLN A 312 -10.93 -2.39 18.57
CA GLN A 312 -9.96 -2.26 19.65
C GLN A 312 -9.88 -3.57 20.45
N GLY A 313 -8.68 -3.91 20.90
CA GLY A 313 -8.44 -5.12 21.67
C GLY A 313 -9.19 -5.12 23.01
N GLU A 314 -9.82 -6.24 23.36
CA GLU A 314 -10.59 -6.39 24.61
C GLU A 314 -10.00 -7.47 25.55
N LYS A 315 -9.06 -8.27 25.06
CA LYS A 315 -8.46 -9.40 25.77
C LYS A 315 -6.97 -9.50 25.49
N ASP A 316 -6.24 -10.18 26.37
CA ASP A 316 -4.87 -10.62 26.14
C ASP A 316 -4.91 -11.98 25.44
N ASP A 317 -4.51 -12.02 24.17
CA ASP A 317 -4.48 -13.22 23.33
C ASP A 317 -3.20 -13.25 22.48
N PRO A 318 -2.18 -14.05 22.87
CA PRO A 318 -0.94 -14.17 22.12
C PRO A 318 -1.10 -14.65 20.68
N ALA A 319 -2.16 -15.41 20.35
CA ALA A 319 -2.36 -15.94 19.01
C ALA A 319 -2.68 -14.84 17.99
N THR A 320 -3.33 -13.77 18.43
CA THR A 320 -3.65 -12.59 17.63
C THR A 320 -2.77 -11.40 17.97
N ALA A 321 -1.81 -11.55 18.90
CA ALA A 321 -1.04 -10.48 19.52
C ALA A 321 -1.90 -9.36 20.15
N GLN A 322 -3.13 -9.71 20.54
CA GLN A 322 -4.13 -8.78 21.05
C GLN A 322 -3.87 -8.50 22.53
N GLU A 323 -4.03 -7.24 22.91
CA GLU A 323 -4.00 -6.79 24.30
C GLU A 323 -5.16 -5.81 24.52
N PRO A 324 -5.72 -5.70 25.74
CA PRO A 324 -6.78 -4.74 26.02
C PRO A 324 -6.34 -3.32 25.69
N GLY A 325 -7.16 -2.58 24.93
CA GLY A 325 -6.89 -1.20 24.51
C GLY A 325 -6.05 -1.06 23.23
N LYS A 326 -5.44 -2.14 22.74
CA LYS A 326 -4.54 -2.11 21.57
C LYS A 326 -5.32 -1.95 20.26
N ILE A 327 -4.79 -1.18 19.32
CA ILE A 327 -5.34 -1.05 17.96
C ILE A 327 -4.68 -2.07 17.03
N LEU A 328 -5.50 -2.71 16.18
CA LEU A 328 -5.06 -3.80 15.31
C LEU A 328 -3.99 -3.39 14.28
N HIS A 329 -3.23 -4.38 13.82
CA HIS A 329 -2.30 -4.28 12.70
C HIS A 329 -3.04 -4.41 11.37
N GLU A 330 -3.69 -5.55 11.11
CA GLU A 330 -4.44 -5.79 9.86
C GLU A 330 -5.71 -6.64 10.05
N LEU A 331 -6.64 -6.51 9.09
CA LEU A 331 -7.84 -7.32 8.95
C LEU A 331 -7.90 -7.93 7.54
N ARG A 332 -8.07 -9.26 7.45
CA ARG A 332 -8.17 -10.05 6.22
C ARG A 332 -9.33 -11.03 6.25
N GLY A 333 -9.73 -11.53 5.08
CA GLY A 333 -10.79 -12.55 4.95
C GLY A 333 -10.34 -13.96 5.35
N SER A 334 -9.03 -14.21 5.33
CA SER A 334 -8.43 -15.49 5.71
C SER A 334 -7.09 -15.27 6.41
N ALA A 335 -6.55 -16.32 7.04
CA ALA A 335 -5.21 -16.29 7.58
C ALA A 335 -4.17 -16.04 6.46
N LEU A 336 -3.10 -15.34 6.82
CA LEU A 336 -1.95 -15.12 5.95
C LEU A 336 -0.86 -16.12 6.32
N GLU A 337 -0.36 -16.86 5.34
CA GLU A 337 0.77 -17.77 5.53
C GLU A 337 1.92 -17.36 4.62
N ILE A 338 3.11 -17.24 5.20
CA ILE A 338 4.37 -17.00 4.48
C ILE A 338 5.36 -18.11 4.86
N PRO A 339 5.25 -19.31 4.24
CA PRO A 339 6.02 -20.48 4.66
C PRO A 339 7.54 -20.31 4.59
N GLY A 340 8.03 -19.47 3.67
CA GLY A 340 9.45 -19.17 3.53
C GLY A 340 10.04 -18.40 4.72
N GLU A 341 9.19 -17.72 5.50
CA GLU A 341 9.57 -16.89 6.65
C GLU A 341 9.09 -17.47 7.98
N GLY A 342 8.30 -18.57 7.95
CA GLY A 342 7.71 -19.16 9.14
C GLY A 342 6.57 -18.32 9.77
N ILE A 343 6.02 -17.37 9.02
CA ILE A 343 4.99 -16.43 9.50
C ILE A 343 3.59 -16.98 9.21
N VAL A 344 2.73 -16.92 10.22
CA VAL A 344 1.29 -17.24 10.16
C VAL A 344 0.52 -16.16 10.93
N LEU A 345 -0.22 -15.31 10.21
CA LEU A 345 -1.03 -14.26 10.82
C LEU A 345 -2.52 -14.62 10.77
N PRO A 346 -3.24 -14.52 11.90
CA PRO A 346 -4.69 -14.73 11.91
C PRO A 346 -5.41 -13.63 11.12
N PRO A 347 -6.67 -13.86 10.68
CA PRO A 347 -7.44 -12.88 9.91
C PRO A 347 -7.58 -11.51 10.59
N LEU A 348 -7.59 -11.46 11.92
CA LEU A 348 -7.55 -10.23 12.71
C LEU A 348 -6.30 -10.28 13.59
N TYR A 349 -5.31 -9.45 13.26
CA TYR A 349 -3.99 -9.47 13.88
C TYR A 349 -3.63 -8.11 14.49
N TYR A 350 -2.99 -8.12 15.65
CA TYR A 350 -2.67 -6.94 16.46
C TYR A 350 -1.16 -6.75 16.68
N GLY A 351 -0.30 -7.40 15.88
CA GLY A 351 1.16 -7.24 15.94
C GLY A 351 1.64 -5.88 15.44
N SER A 352 1.22 -4.81 16.10
CA SER A 352 1.60 -3.42 15.87
C SER A 352 1.78 -2.72 17.21
N VAL A 353 2.97 -2.20 17.46
CA VAL A 353 3.28 -1.44 18.70
C VAL A 353 2.96 0.05 18.55
N ASP A 354 2.91 0.54 17.31
CA ASP A 354 2.74 1.96 16.96
C ASP A 354 1.30 2.38 16.66
N SER A 355 0.40 1.46 16.25
CA SER A 355 -0.98 1.82 15.89
C SER A 355 -1.76 2.46 17.05
N THR A 356 -1.58 1.97 18.28
CA THR A 356 -2.30 2.49 19.46
C THR A 356 -1.92 3.94 19.79
N PRO A 357 -0.63 4.31 19.98
CA PRO A 357 -0.27 5.71 20.21
C PRO A 357 -0.61 6.59 18.99
N LEU A 358 -0.44 6.10 17.76
CA LEU A 358 -0.80 6.85 16.56
C LEU A 358 -2.32 7.13 16.46
N TRP A 359 -3.17 6.22 16.92
CA TRP A 359 -4.62 6.41 16.97
C TRP A 359 -4.99 7.57 17.90
N ILE A 360 -4.35 7.67 19.07
CA ILE A 360 -4.54 8.77 20.01
C ILE A 360 -4.09 10.10 19.38
N CYS A 361 -2.92 10.12 18.72
CA CYS A 361 -2.43 11.30 18.02
C CYS A 361 -3.40 11.75 16.92
N LEU A 362 -3.94 10.82 16.11
CA LEU A 362 -4.92 11.13 15.08
C LEU A 362 -6.21 11.71 15.67
N LEU A 363 -6.71 11.19 16.79
CA LEU A 363 -7.90 11.72 17.45
C LEU A 363 -7.71 13.19 17.86
N ALA A 364 -6.56 13.51 18.47
CA ALA A 364 -6.25 14.88 18.85
C ALA A 364 -6.07 15.81 17.64
N ASP A 365 -5.40 15.33 16.59
CA ASP A 365 -5.23 16.10 15.35
C ASP A 365 -6.58 16.33 14.66
N ALA A 366 -7.45 15.33 14.60
CA ALA A 366 -8.80 15.45 14.03
C ALA A 366 -9.67 16.43 14.82
N TRP A 367 -9.63 16.38 16.15
CA TRP A 367 -10.31 17.35 17.01
C TRP A 367 -9.81 18.78 16.74
N ARG A 368 -8.49 18.99 16.70
CA ARG A 368 -7.88 20.30 16.38
C ARG A 368 -8.22 20.77 14.96
N ALA A 369 -8.44 19.84 14.04
CA ALA A 369 -8.88 20.11 12.67
C ALA A 369 -10.41 20.32 12.53
N GLY A 370 -11.17 20.28 13.63
CA GLY A 370 -12.59 20.61 13.65
C GLY A 370 -13.53 19.40 13.56
N MET A 371 -13.08 18.19 13.92
CA MET A 371 -13.97 17.05 14.15
C MET A 371 -15.05 17.42 15.18
N PRO A 372 -16.34 17.12 14.93
CA PRO A 372 -17.42 17.45 15.86
C PRO A 372 -17.18 16.88 17.27
N GLU A 373 -17.39 17.70 18.30
CA GLU A 373 -17.07 17.31 19.67
C GLU A 373 -17.92 16.15 20.20
N ASP A 374 -19.14 15.97 19.71
CA ASP A 374 -19.99 14.81 20.03
C ASP A 374 -19.37 13.52 19.48
N GLU A 375 -18.86 13.53 18.26
CA GLU A 375 -18.11 12.39 17.70
C GLU A 375 -16.82 12.12 18.47
N VAL A 376 -16.13 13.15 18.99
CA VAL A 376 -14.96 12.96 19.87
C VAL A 376 -15.37 12.33 21.21
N ARG A 377 -16.48 12.79 21.81
CA ARG A 377 -17.02 12.24 23.06
C ARG A 377 -17.38 10.75 22.93
N ASP A 378 -17.95 10.36 21.78
CA ASP A 378 -18.28 8.95 21.50
C ASP A 378 -17.04 8.03 21.46
N LEU A 379 -15.85 8.59 21.21
CA LEU A 379 -14.58 7.85 21.17
C LEU A 379 -13.83 7.82 22.51
N LEU A 380 -14.32 8.48 23.55
CA LEU A 380 -13.68 8.49 24.87
C LEU A 380 -13.46 7.10 25.50
N PRO A 381 -14.41 6.13 25.39
CA PRO A 381 -14.15 4.79 25.90
C PRO A 381 -12.93 4.13 25.25
N ALA A 382 -12.79 4.29 23.92
CA ALA A 382 -11.66 3.76 23.19
C ALA A 382 -10.36 4.51 23.51
N LEU A 383 -10.42 5.84 23.66
CA LEU A 383 -9.29 6.66 24.11
C LEU A 383 -8.75 6.19 25.47
N ARG A 384 -9.65 5.98 26.44
CA ARG A 384 -9.27 5.48 27.77
C ARG A 384 -8.60 4.11 27.67
N GLY A 385 -9.16 3.19 26.89
CA GLY A 385 -8.55 1.88 26.63
C GLY A 385 -7.13 2.00 26.04
N ALA A 386 -6.96 2.86 25.04
CA ALA A 386 -5.65 3.08 24.40
C ALA A 386 -4.61 3.71 25.34
N LEU A 387 -5.04 4.67 26.18
CA LEU A 387 -4.17 5.30 27.19
C LEU A 387 -3.80 4.34 28.32
N THR A 388 -4.73 3.47 28.73
CA THR A 388 -4.44 2.37 29.67
C THR A 388 -3.42 1.42 29.07
N TRP A 389 -3.60 0.97 27.81
CA TRP A 389 -2.63 0.11 27.14
C TRP A 389 -1.23 0.76 27.13
N LEU A 390 -1.14 2.05 26.78
CA LEU A 390 0.11 2.79 26.72
C LEU A 390 0.84 2.86 28.08
N ARG A 391 0.12 2.93 29.20
CA ARG A 391 0.73 2.99 30.55
C ARG A 391 0.97 1.63 31.19
N GLU A 392 0.17 0.62 30.87
CA GLU A 392 0.08 -0.63 31.65
C GLU A 392 0.45 -1.89 30.87
N SER A 393 0.39 -1.88 29.54
CA SER A 393 0.57 -3.08 28.70
C SER A 393 1.58 -2.93 27.58
N GLY A 394 1.85 -1.70 27.13
CA GLY A 394 2.79 -1.42 26.04
C GLY A 394 4.26 -1.64 26.41
N ASP A 395 4.58 -1.73 27.71
CA ASP A 395 5.90 -2.03 28.26
C ASP A 395 5.90 -3.45 28.82
N SER A 396 6.44 -4.41 28.07
CA SER A 396 6.34 -5.83 28.43
C SER A 396 7.34 -6.29 29.49
N ASP A 397 8.40 -5.51 29.76
CA ASP A 397 9.44 -5.88 30.73
C ASP A 397 9.69 -4.86 31.86
N GLY A 398 8.95 -3.76 31.88
CA GLY A 398 8.88 -2.82 32.99
C GLY A 398 10.02 -1.80 33.03
N ASP A 399 10.75 -1.61 31.93
CA ASP A 399 11.82 -0.61 31.82
C ASP A 399 11.30 0.82 31.50
N GLY A 400 9.99 0.91 31.27
CA GLY A 400 9.22 2.11 30.98
C GLY A 400 9.19 2.50 29.51
N PHE A 401 9.75 1.71 28.59
CA PHE A 401 9.64 1.96 27.16
C PHE A 401 8.60 1.04 26.53
N LEU A 402 7.90 1.55 25.51
CA LEU A 402 7.02 0.69 24.75
C LEU A 402 7.85 -0.27 23.90
N ASP A 403 7.60 -1.56 24.02
CA ASP A 403 8.34 -2.61 23.33
C ASP A 403 7.41 -3.65 22.69
N TYR A 404 8.01 -4.57 21.93
CA TYR A 404 7.28 -5.70 21.35
C TYR A 404 8.11 -6.96 21.37
N ILE A 405 7.40 -8.08 21.43
CA ILE A 405 7.94 -9.42 21.23
C ILE A 405 6.84 -10.31 20.65
N ASP A 406 7.19 -11.10 19.64
CA ASP A 406 6.32 -12.19 19.20
C ASP A 406 6.41 -13.35 20.20
N ARG A 407 5.39 -13.49 21.04
CA ARG A 407 5.33 -14.50 22.10
C ARG A 407 5.23 -15.94 21.57
N LEU A 408 4.81 -16.13 20.31
CA LEU A 408 4.62 -17.46 19.71
C LEU A 408 5.73 -17.85 18.73
N GLY A 409 6.53 -16.89 18.24
CA GLY A 409 7.57 -17.12 17.25
C GLY A 409 7.04 -17.43 15.85
N THR A 410 5.76 -17.15 15.59
CA THR A 410 5.08 -17.37 14.31
C THR A 410 4.43 -16.10 13.74
N GLY A 411 4.46 -14.99 14.47
CA GLY A 411 3.97 -13.68 14.06
C GLY A 411 5.07 -12.83 13.43
N LEU A 412 4.82 -11.52 13.35
CA LEU A 412 5.83 -10.58 12.89
C LEU A 412 6.94 -10.42 13.95
N ALA A 413 8.19 -10.62 13.53
CA ALA A 413 9.36 -10.41 14.37
C ALA A 413 9.55 -8.92 14.74
N ASN A 414 9.15 -8.01 13.84
CA ASN A 414 9.16 -6.57 14.06
C ASN A 414 7.73 -6.01 13.95
N GLN A 415 7.29 -5.23 14.94
CA GLN A 415 5.91 -4.73 15.04
C GLN A 415 5.79 -3.20 14.88
N GLY A 416 6.90 -2.52 14.53
CA GLY A 416 6.87 -1.13 14.06
C GLY A 416 6.50 -1.03 12.59
N TRP A 417 6.65 0.15 12.00
CA TRP A 417 6.40 0.35 10.57
C TRP A 417 7.41 -0.39 9.66
N LYS A 418 8.64 -0.61 10.15
CA LYS A 418 9.63 -1.47 9.50
C LYS A 418 9.47 -2.93 9.96
N ASP A 419 8.45 -3.60 9.47
CA ASP A 419 8.01 -4.92 9.95
C ASP A 419 8.73 -6.14 9.33
N SER A 420 9.67 -5.94 8.40
CA SER A 420 10.49 -7.04 7.88
C SER A 420 11.42 -7.62 8.96
N GLY A 421 11.73 -8.92 8.90
CA GLY A 421 12.54 -9.57 9.94
C GLY A 421 14.00 -9.06 10.06
N ASP A 422 14.53 -8.41 9.03
CA ASP A 422 15.90 -7.89 8.96
C ASP A 422 15.99 -6.36 9.19
N SER A 423 14.89 -5.70 9.54
CA SER A 423 14.82 -4.23 9.58
C SER A 423 15.58 -3.59 10.72
N ILE A 424 15.62 -4.23 11.90
CA ILE A 424 16.25 -3.70 13.10
C ILE A 424 17.61 -4.40 13.29
N GLN A 425 18.64 -3.74 12.78
CA GLN A 425 20.00 -4.25 12.80
C GLN A 425 20.98 -3.25 13.40
N TRP A 426 22.01 -3.77 14.03
CA TRP A 426 23.22 -3.07 14.44
C TRP A 426 23.99 -2.58 13.21
N ARG A 427 24.87 -1.59 13.41
CA ARG A 427 25.64 -1.02 12.29
C ARG A 427 26.50 -2.06 11.57
N ASP A 428 26.93 -3.10 12.27
CA ASP A 428 27.72 -4.22 11.75
C ASP A 428 26.87 -5.29 11.01
N GLY A 429 25.55 -5.12 10.95
CA GLY A 429 24.60 -6.01 10.27
C GLY A 429 24.07 -7.16 11.13
N ARG A 430 24.45 -7.25 12.41
CA ARG A 430 23.82 -8.17 13.35
C ARG A 430 22.37 -7.73 13.59
N LEU A 431 21.44 -8.67 13.78
CA LEU A 431 20.06 -8.34 14.11
C LEU A 431 19.91 -8.03 15.61
N ALA A 432 19.01 -7.10 15.95
CA ALA A 432 18.60 -6.89 17.33
C ALA A 432 17.71 -8.05 17.80
N GLU A 433 17.82 -8.41 19.09
CA GLU A 433 17.00 -9.45 19.70
C GLU A 433 15.93 -8.82 20.59
N GLY A 434 14.73 -9.39 20.57
CA GLY A 434 13.59 -8.88 21.31
C GLY A 434 13.55 -9.25 22.81
N PRO A 435 12.80 -8.50 23.63
CA PRO A 435 11.90 -7.41 23.24
C PRO A 435 12.64 -6.18 22.71
N ILE A 436 12.06 -5.51 21.71
CA ILE A 436 12.66 -4.34 21.02
C ILE A 436 11.83 -3.09 21.31
N ALA A 437 12.49 -2.02 21.78
CA ALA A 437 11.86 -0.73 22.03
C ALA A 437 12.29 0.32 20.99
N LEU A 438 11.46 0.55 19.97
CA LEU A 438 11.75 1.45 18.84
C LEU A 438 11.69 2.93 19.22
N CYS A 439 12.56 3.75 18.65
CA CYS A 439 12.64 5.18 18.97
C CYS A 439 11.39 5.95 18.53
N GLU A 440 10.88 5.73 17.31
CA GLU A 440 9.71 6.44 16.81
C GLU A 440 8.46 6.14 17.62
N VAL A 441 8.35 4.92 18.15
CA VAL A 441 7.25 4.49 19.02
C VAL A 441 7.26 5.30 20.32
N GLN A 442 8.45 5.55 20.89
CA GLN A 442 8.56 6.40 22.07
C GLN A 442 8.15 7.85 21.75
N GLY A 443 8.53 8.36 20.58
CA GLY A 443 8.09 9.67 20.10
C GLY A 443 6.57 9.77 19.98
N TYR A 444 5.93 8.75 19.40
CA TYR A 444 4.47 8.68 19.32
C TYR A 444 3.81 8.54 20.68
N ALA A 445 4.39 7.73 21.58
CA ALA A 445 3.84 7.52 22.92
C ALA A 445 3.90 8.81 23.76
N TYR A 446 5.00 9.56 23.65
CA TYR A 446 5.13 10.88 24.25
C TYR A 446 4.05 11.84 23.71
N GLU A 447 3.91 11.93 22.39
CA GLU A 447 2.89 12.77 21.75
C GLU A 447 1.47 12.36 22.21
N ALA A 448 1.18 11.06 22.18
CA ALA A 448 -0.10 10.48 22.54
C ALA A 448 -0.47 10.72 24.01
N ALA A 449 0.48 10.61 24.94
CA ALA A 449 0.22 10.86 26.35
C ALA A 449 -0.17 12.32 26.62
N LEU A 450 0.52 13.28 26.01
CA LEU A 450 0.17 14.70 26.11
C LEU A 450 -1.16 15.01 25.42
N ALA A 451 -1.34 14.51 24.19
CA ALA A 451 -2.54 14.74 23.39
C ALA A 451 -3.79 14.09 24.02
N GLY A 452 -3.65 12.89 24.58
CA GLY A 452 -4.70 12.20 25.32
C GLY A 452 -5.06 12.94 26.60
N ALA A 453 -4.08 13.49 27.32
CA ALA A 453 -4.35 14.32 28.48
C ALA A 453 -5.12 15.60 28.12
N ASP A 454 -4.78 16.25 27.00
CA ASP A 454 -5.53 17.42 26.50
C ASP A 454 -6.98 17.07 26.12
N LEU A 455 -7.19 15.91 25.48
CA LEU A 455 -8.53 15.42 25.13
C LEU A 455 -9.37 15.12 26.37
N LEU A 456 -8.77 14.49 27.39
CA LEU A 456 -9.45 14.17 28.65
C LEU A 456 -9.72 15.43 29.49
N ASP A 457 -8.85 16.43 29.49
CA ASP A 457 -9.15 17.73 30.12
C ASP A 457 -10.34 18.43 29.45
N ALA A 458 -10.51 18.27 28.13
CA ALA A 458 -11.59 18.90 27.37
C ALA A 458 -12.93 18.15 27.44
N PHE A 459 -12.90 16.82 27.49
CA PHE A 459 -14.08 15.97 27.30
C PHE A 459 -14.27 14.86 28.33
N GLY A 460 -13.24 14.56 29.11
CA GLY A 460 -13.25 13.53 30.14
C GLY A 460 -14.03 13.94 31.39
N ASP A 461 -13.85 13.16 32.46
CA ASP A 461 -14.48 13.38 33.76
C ASP A 461 -13.44 13.32 34.89
N ASP A 462 -13.86 13.57 36.13
CA ASP A 462 -12.96 13.65 37.30
C ASP A 462 -12.23 12.33 37.62
N THR A 463 -12.52 11.22 36.93
CA THR A 463 -11.81 9.94 37.09
C THR A 463 -10.56 9.82 36.21
N ASP A 464 -10.40 10.71 35.23
CA ASP A 464 -9.28 10.68 34.28
C ASP A 464 -8.00 11.32 34.87
N ASP A 465 -6.89 10.56 34.90
CA ASP A 465 -5.60 10.99 35.48
C ASP A 465 -4.73 11.77 34.47
N THR A 466 -5.19 12.98 34.10
CA THR A 466 -4.49 13.82 33.11
C THR A 466 -3.15 14.37 33.62
N THR A 467 -3.00 14.53 34.94
CA THR A 467 -1.72 14.94 35.56
C THR A 467 -0.72 13.79 35.54
N GLY A 468 -1.14 12.56 35.84
CA GLY A 468 -0.29 11.39 35.76
C GLY A 468 0.14 11.09 34.33
N LEU A 469 -0.71 11.29 33.32
CA LEU A 469 -0.33 11.19 31.91
C LEU A 469 0.81 12.14 31.53
N ARG A 470 0.71 13.42 31.94
CA ARG A 470 1.76 14.42 31.68
C ARG A 470 3.06 14.12 32.44
N THR A 471 2.94 13.60 33.66
CA THR A 471 4.10 13.15 34.45
C THR A 471 4.79 11.97 33.77
N TRP A 472 4.03 10.96 33.35
CA TRP A 472 4.53 9.81 32.60
C TRP A 472 5.25 10.25 31.31
N ALA A 473 4.68 11.20 30.56
CA ALA A 473 5.31 11.73 29.35
C ALA A 473 6.64 12.45 29.64
N ALA A 474 6.70 13.25 30.71
CA ALA A 474 7.92 13.93 31.13
C ALA A 474 9.02 12.93 31.55
N ASP A 475 8.63 11.87 32.26
CA ASP A 475 9.54 10.78 32.65
C ASP A 475 10.04 10.00 31.43
N LEU A 476 9.16 9.69 30.46
CA LEU A 476 9.55 9.04 29.19
C LEU A 476 10.57 9.89 28.42
N LYS A 477 10.31 11.20 28.28
CA LYS A 477 11.24 12.12 27.62
C LYS A 477 12.62 12.13 28.29
N THR A 478 12.65 12.12 29.62
CA THR A 478 13.89 12.10 30.39
C THR A 478 14.66 10.79 30.17
N ARG A 479 13.98 9.64 30.31
CA ARG A 479 14.59 8.31 30.09
C ARG A 479 15.07 8.14 28.64
N PHE A 480 14.31 8.62 27.66
CA PHE A 480 14.70 8.60 26.25
C PHE A 480 16.00 9.37 26.02
N ALA A 481 16.11 10.58 26.57
CA ALA A 481 17.31 11.40 26.45
C ALA A 481 18.54 10.77 27.12
N GLU A 482 18.37 9.91 28.12
CA GLU A 482 19.45 9.19 28.79
C GLU A 482 19.87 7.92 28.04
N ALA A 483 18.93 7.18 27.45
CA ALA A 483 19.18 5.83 26.93
C ALA A 483 19.44 5.74 25.42
N TYR A 484 18.85 6.63 24.61
CA TYR A 484 18.80 6.42 23.16
C TYR A 484 19.96 7.05 22.39
N TRP A 485 20.85 7.85 22.97
CA TRP A 485 21.85 8.58 22.17
C TRP A 485 23.11 7.78 21.87
N VAL A 486 23.46 7.69 20.59
CA VAL A 486 24.68 7.05 20.09
C VAL A 486 25.54 8.04 19.31
N GLU A 487 26.81 7.69 19.13
CA GLU A 487 27.77 8.43 18.31
C GLU A 487 28.45 7.45 17.35
N THR A 488 28.36 7.72 16.05
CA THR A 488 28.99 6.92 14.98
C THR A 488 29.73 7.85 14.02
N PRO A 489 30.41 7.35 12.95
CA PRO A 489 31.05 8.23 11.97
C PRO A 489 30.12 9.23 11.29
N GLU A 490 28.82 8.95 11.21
CA GLU A 490 27.78 9.84 10.68
C GLU A 490 27.43 10.98 11.66
N GLY A 491 27.69 10.79 12.96
CA GLY A 491 27.52 11.79 14.02
C GLY A 491 26.71 11.28 15.22
N ARG A 492 26.24 12.23 16.05
CA ARG A 492 25.39 11.99 17.22
C ARG A 492 23.90 11.96 16.85
N TYR A 493 23.20 10.87 17.16
CA TYR A 493 21.76 10.73 16.91
C TYR A 493 21.08 9.72 17.86
N PRO A 494 19.73 9.72 17.92
CA PRO A 494 18.99 8.66 18.60
C PRO A 494 19.15 7.31 17.89
N ALA A 495 19.50 6.26 18.63
CA ALA A 495 19.47 4.87 18.23
C ALA A 495 18.10 4.48 17.69
N ILE A 496 18.06 3.56 16.72
CA ILE A 496 16.78 3.09 16.17
C ILE A 496 15.94 2.38 17.23
N ALA A 497 16.58 1.67 18.15
CA ALA A 497 15.91 0.89 19.19
C ALA A 497 16.82 0.64 20.41
N LEU A 498 16.23 0.15 21.49
CA LEU A 498 16.91 -0.65 22.50
C LEU A 498 16.59 -2.14 22.27
N ASP A 499 17.61 -3.01 22.40
CA ASP A 499 17.43 -4.47 22.31
C ASP A 499 17.03 -5.10 23.65
N HIS A 500 16.88 -6.43 23.70
CA HIS A 500 16.54 -7.18 24.92
C HIS A 500 17.44 -6.90 26.13
N ALA A 501 18.70 -6.55 25.89
CA ALA A 501 19.70 -6.25 26.91
C ALA A 501 19.80 -4.73 27.18
N LYS A 502 18.85 -3.95 26.64
CA LYS A 502 18.71 -2.50 26.74
C LYS A 502 19.91 -1.74 26.19
N ASN A 503 20.60 -2.35 25.22
CA ASN A 503 21.68 -1.70 24.51
C ASN A 503 21.12 -0.91 23.32
N PRO A 504 21.62 0.32 23.07
CA PRO A 504 21.16 1.14 21.96
C PRO A 504 21.68 0.61 20.62
N VAL A 505 20.76 0.24 19.73
CA VAL A 505 21.04 -0.24 18.37
C VAL A 505 21.47 0.94 17.50
N ASP A 506 22.73 0.93 17.06
CA ASP A 506 23.47 2.12 16.62
C ASP A 506 23.32 2.49 15.12
N THR A 507 22.53 1.74 14.35
CA THR A 507 22.34 2.03 12.93
C THR A 507 21.54 3.32 12.70
N LEU A 508 22.12 4.25 11.93
CA LEU A 508 21.40 5.42 11.43
C LEU A 508 20.35 5.00 10.40
N THR A 509 19.09 5.31 10.69
CA THR A 509 17.93 5.00 9.85
C THR A 509 16.98 6.19 9.76
N SER A 510 16.00 6.10 8.86
CA SER A 510 14.95 7.11 8.73
C SER A 510 14.05 7.28 9.95
N ASN A 511 14.00 6.30 10.87
CA ASN A 511 13.13 6.30 12.06
C ASN A 511 13.31 7.56 12.92
N ILE A 512 14.51 8.14 12.99
CA ILE A 512 14.75 9.37 13.74
C ILE A 512 13.94 10.56 13.20
N GLY A 513 13.58 10.55 11.92
CA GLY A 513 12.73 11.56 11.29
C GLY A 513 11.31 11.59 11.85
N HIS A 514 10.84 10.47 12.40
CA HIS A 514 9.53 10.36 13.03
C HIS A 514 9.50 10.97 14.45
N LEU A 515 10.66 11.29 15.03
CA LEU A 515 10.75 11.99 16.32
C LEU A 515 10.47 13.50 16.18
N LEU A 516 10.68 14.07 14.99
CA LEU A 516 10.55 15.50 14.72
C LEU A 516 9.11 15.97 14.95
N GLY A 517 8.93 17.04 15.71
CA GLY A 517 7.61 17.66 15.94
C GLY A 517 6.71 16.88 16.91
N THR A 518 7.17 15.76 17.47
CA THR A 518 6.49 15.04 18.57
C THR A 518 6.68 15.76 19.92
N GLY A 519 7.77 16.52 20.05
CA GLY A 519 8.19 17.16 21.29
C GLY A 519 9.03 16.28 22.22
N ILE A 520 9.34 15.03 21.85
CA ILE A 520 10.23 14.18 22.67
C ILE A 520 11.70 14.68 22.62
N LEU A 521 12.12 15.26 21.50
CA LEU A 521 13.41 15.91 21.35
C LEU A 521 13.33 17.38 21.80
N ASP A 522 14.49 18.02 22.02
CA ASP A 522 14.58 19.47 22.09
C ASP A 522 14.82 20.06 20.68
N ALA A 523 14.68 21.39 20.55
CA ALA A 523 14.76 22.06 19.25
C ALA A 523 16.14 21.95 18.57
N ASP A 524 17.22 21.87 19.35
CA ASP A 524 18.58 21.75 18.82
C ASP A 524 18.83 20.32 18.30
N ASP A 525 18.32 19.32 19.02
CA ASP A 525 18.35 17.91 18.62
C ASP A 525 17.45 17.66 17.41
N GLU A 526 16.25 18.27 17.33
CA GLU A 526 15.40 18.22 16.13
C GLU A 526 16.11 18.78 14.89
N ARG A 527 16.80 19.92 15.03
CA ARG A 527 17.60 20.50 13.94
C ARG A 527 18.74 19.56 13.53
N ARG A 528 19.46 18.97 14.48
CA ARG A 528 20.55 18.02 14.18
C ARG A 528 20.04 16.80 13.44
N VAL A 529 18.92 16.23 13.88
CA VAL A 529 18.27 15.09 13.20
C VAL A 529 17.86 15.46 11.79
N ALA A 530 17.24 16.63 11.59
CA ALA A 530 16.85 17.09 10.26
C ALA A 530 18.06 17.26 9.32
N ASP A 531 19.17 17.81 9.81
CA ASP A 531 20.39 17.98 9.03
C ASP A 531 21.05 16.63 8.68
N LEU A 532 21.00 15.64 9.59
CA LEU A 532 21.46 14.26 9.33
C LEU A 532 20.64 13.56 8.24
N LEU A 533 19.31 13.72 8.24
CA LEU A 533 18.43 13.12 7.23
C LEU A 533 18.67 13.70 5.82
N LEU A 534 19.22 14.90 5.74
CA LEU A 534 19.64 15.55 4.49
C LEU A 534 21.06 15.17 4.05
N ALA A 535 21.83 14.48 4.90
CA ALA A 535 23.19 14.08 4.56
C ALA A 535 23.20 13.02 3.44
N PRO A 536 24.25 12.97 2.58
CA PRO A 536 24.27 12.07 1.42
C PRO A 536 24.17 10.58 1.75
N SER A 537 24.53 10.16 2.96
CA SER A 537 24.41 8.77 3.39
C SER A 537 22.96 8.35 3.65
N VAL A 538 22.04 9.30 3.83
CA VAL A 538 20.62 9.05 4.07
C VAL A 538 19.77 9.60 2.93
N SER A 539 20.00 10.83 2.47
CA SER A 539 19.27 11.41 1.33
C SER A 539 19.77 10.84 0.00
N SER A 540 18.87 10.26 -0.80
CA SER A 540 19.18 9.77 -2.15
C SER A 540 19.06 10.83 -3.24
N GLY A 541 18.40 11.96 -2.94
CA GLY A 541 17.90 12.92 -3.93
C GLY A 541 16.56 12.52 -4.56
N PHE A 542 16.03 11.33 -4.24
CA PHE A 542 14.66 10.90 -4.51
C PHE A 542 13.82 10.72 -3.23
N GLY A 543 14.45 10.91 -2.06
CA GLY A 543 13.83 10.83 -0.73
C GLY A 543 14.85 10.41 0.32
N ILE A 544 14.35 9.96 1.48
CA ILE A 544 15.16 9.52 2.62
C ILE A 544 15.28 7.99 2.56
N ARG A 545 16.52 7.47 2.54
CA ARG A 545 16.76 6.04 2.66
C ARG A 545 16.36 5.55 4.03
N THR A 546 15.78 4.35 4.06
CA THR A 546 15.47 3.64 5.29
C THR A 546 16.69 3.33 6.14
N MET A 547 17.87 3.27 5.54
CA MET A 547 19.13 3.00 6.21
C MET A 547 20.28 3.80 5.61
N SER A 548 21.19 4.25 6.47
CA SER A 548 22.41 4.93 6.02
C SER A 548 23.28 4.01 5.17
N THR A 549 23.85 4.54 4.08
CA THR A 549 24.82 3.84 3.22
C THR A 549 26.10 3.42 3.94
N GLY A 550 26.34 3.91 5.17
CA GLY A 550 27.49 3.52 5.99
C GLY A 550 27.28 2.24 6.80
N ALA A 551 26.04 1.73 6.92
CA ALA A 551 25.74 0.51 7.66
C ALA A 551 26.05 -0.75 6.82
N ALA A 552 26.51 -1.82 7.48
CA ALA A 552 26.88 -3.06 6.79
C ALA A 552 25.69 -3.74 6.10
N GLY A 553 24.49 -3.62 6.68
CA GLY A 553 23.27 -4.17 6.11
C GLY A 553 22.57 -3.26 5.09
N TYR A 554 23.18 -2.13 4.70
CA TYR A 554 22.63 -1.30 3.64
C TYR A 554 22.63 -2.03 2.29
N TRP A 555 21.47 -2.11 1.66
CA TRP A 555 21.33 -2.47 0.26
C TRP A 555 20.21 -1.65 -0.38
N PRO A 556 20.43 -0.99 -1.54
CA PRO A 556 19.45 -0.07 -2.12
C PRO A 556 18.12 -0.75 -2.47
N LEU A 557 18.11 -2.07 -2.73
CA LEU A 557 16.89 -2.86 -2.95
C LEU A 557 16.50 -3.72 -1.74
N SER A 558 16.99 -3.43 -0.53
CA SER A 558 16.45 -4.04 0.69
C SER A 558 15.19 -3.28 1.13
N TYR A 559 14.13 -4.04 1.47
CA TYR A 559 12.80 -3.52 1.77
C TYR A 559 12.83 -2.44 2.86
N HIS A 560 13.41 -2.73 4.03
CA HIS A 560 13.60 -1.74 5.11
C HIS A 560 15.09 -1.42 5.40
N GLY A 561 16.03 -2.06 4.69
CA GLY A 561 17.46 -1.92 4.88
C GLY A 561 18.17 -1.06 3.83
N GLY A 562 17.47 -0.17 3.12
CA GLY A 562 18.15 0.77 2.21
C GLY A 562 17.28 1.42 1.14
N SER A 563 16.09 0.87 0.84
CA SER A 563 15.12 1.50 -0.05
C SER A 563 14.64 2.88 0.46
N VAL A 564 13.95 3.63 -0.38
CA VAL A 564 13.28 4.89 -0.04
C VAL A 564 11.77 4.67 -0.04
N TRP A 565 11.12 4.95 1.10
CA TRP A 565 9.68 4.91 1.24
C TRP A 565 9.09 6.31 1.16
N VAL A 566 8.09 6.49 0.30
CA VAL A 566 7.50 7.81 0.03
C VAL A 566 6.77 8.33 1.27
N HIS A 567 6.04 7.46 1.98
CA HIS A 567 5.33 7.83 3.20
C HIS A 567 6.29 8.20 4.35
N ASP A 568 7.34 7.41 4.60
CA ASP A 568 8.37 7.65 5.63
C ASP A 568 9.04 9.03 5.43
N THR A 569 9.41 9.32 4.18
CA THR A 569 9.94 10.63 3.80
C THR A 569 8.91 11.74 4.08
N ALA A 570 7.62 11.51 3.80
CA ALA A 570 6.56 12.48 4.07
C ALA A 570 6.27 12.67 5.57
N ILE A 571 6.39 11.63 6.39
CA ILE A 571 6.28 11.72 7.85
C ILE A 571 7.40 12.61 8.40
N THR A 572 8.63 12.44 7.89
CA THR A 572 9.74 13.33 8.23
C THR A 572 9.43 14.79 7.86
N VAL A 573 8.90 15.05 6.65
CA VAL A 573 8.48 16.41 6.24
C VAL A 573 7.40 16.96 7.17
N HIS A 574 6.39 16.15 7.52
CA HIS A 574 5.34 16.53 8.47
C HIS A 574 5.92 16.95 9.83
N GLY A 575 6.86 16.15 10.36
CA GLY A 575 7.56 16.45 11.60
C GLY A 575 8.40 17.72 11.52
N MET A 576 9.17 17.91 10.43
CA MET A 576 9.94 19.13 10.17
C MET A 576 9.04 20.38 10.15
N LEU A 577 7.88 20.32 9.51
CA LEU A 577 6.93 21.45 9.48
C LEU A 577 6.37 21.81 10.85
N ARG A 578 6.17 20.82 11.73
CA ARG A 578 5.73 21.01 13.12
C ARG A 578 6.85 21.56 14.01
N ALA A 579 8.09 21.14 13.76
CA ALA A 579 9.30 21.66 14.42
C ALA A 579 9.74 23.06 13.93
N GLY A 580 9.07 23.62 12.91
CA GLY A 580 9.46 24.91 12.33
C GLY A 580 10.69 24.86 11.40
N LEU A 581 11.06 23.66 10.93
CA LEU A 581 12.21 23.39 10.05
C LEU A 581 11.82 23.43 8.57
N GLY A 582 11.21 24.55 8.15
CA GLY A 582 10.63 24.70 6.81
C GLY A 582 11.62 24.60 5.65
N ASP A 583 12.86 25.06 5.84
CA ASP A 583 13.91 24.95 4.80
C ASP A 583 14.32 23.49 4.57
N GLN A 584 14.51 22.73 5.65
CA GLN A 584 14.80 21.29 5.56
C GLN A 584 13.63 20.52 4.94
N ALA A 585 12.39 20.84 5.35
CA ALA A 585 11.19 20.25 4.76
C ALA A 585 11.13 20.46 3.24
N ARG A 586 11.39 21.68 2.76
CA ARG A 586 11.42 22.00 1.32
C ARG A 586 12.51 21.24 0.57
N ALA A 587 13.68 21.03 1.18
CA ALA A 587 14.76 20.26 0.56
C ALA A 587 14.38 18.77 0.38
N VAL A 588 13.71 18.17 1.37
CA VAL A 588 13.21 16.79 1.26
C VAL A 588 12.11 16.68 0.20
N VAL A 589 11.20 17.66 0.14
CA VAL A 589 10.10 17.69 -0.84
C VAL A 589 10.62 17.75 -2.27
N ASP A 590 11.69 18.48 -2.56
CA ASP A 590 12.26 18.48 -3.92
C ASP A 590 12.70 17.08 -4.37
N GLY A 591 13.26 16.27 -3.44
CA GLY A 591 13.57 14.87 -3.71
C GLY A 591 12.33 14.04 -4.03
N LEU A 592 11.24 14.22 -3.27
CA LEU A 592 9.97 13.54 -3.55
C LEU A 592 9.37 13.97 -4.91
N LEU A 593 9.51 15.22 -5.31
CA LEU A 593 9.07 15.69 -6.64
C LEU A 593 9.89 15.06 -7.77
N ASN A 594 11.20 14.90 -7.58
CA ASN A 594 12.06 14.19 -8.53
C ASN A 594 11.63 12.71 -8.66
N ALA A 595 11.31 12.05 -7.54
CA ALA A 595 10.81 10.69 -7.55
C ALA A 595 9.45 10.59 -8.26
N ALA A 596 8.52 11.50 -7.95
CA ALA A 596 7.20 11.54 -8.56
C ALA A 596 7.28 11.68 -10.09
N GLU A 597 8.14 12.58 -10.60
CA GLU A 597 8.35 12.71 -12.04
C GLU A 597 8.88 11.41 -12.68
N GLY A 598 9.84 10.76 -12.05
CA GLY A 598 10.41 9.49 -12.53
C GLY A 598 9.39 8.34 -12.59
N PHE A 599 8.36 8.36 -11.76
CA PHE A 599 7.25 7.39 -11.78
C PHE A 599 6.00 7.90 -12.51
N ALA A 600 6.14 8.92 -13.37
CA ALA A 600 5.03 9.53 -14.10
C ALA A 600 3.87 9.93 -13.18
N TYR A 601 4.20 10.48 -12.01
CA TYR A 601 3.29 11.05 -10.99
C TYR A 601 2.40 10.05 -10.25
N ARG A 602 2.52 8.75 -10.54
CA ARG A 602 1.92 7.68 -9.75
C ARG A 602 3.01 6.95 -8.96
N VAL A 603 3.36 7.51 -7.81
CA VAL A 603 4.44 7.00 -6.94
C VAL A 603 4.10 5.62 -6.35
N PRO A 604 5.09 4.71 -6.24
CA PRO A 604 4.91 3.44 -5.56
C PRO A 604 4.99 3.59 -4.03
N GLU A 605 4.73 2.50 -3.33
CA GLU A 605 4.99 2.29 -1.90
C GLU A 605 6.44 2.68 -1.53
N LEU A 606 7.41 2.10 -2.26
CA LEU A 606 8.84 2.31 -2.11
C LEU A 606 9.58 2.19 -3.44
N HIS A 607 10.80 2.71 -3.49
CA HIS A 607 11.73 2.56 -4.61
C HIS A 607 13.17 2.37 -4.11
N SER A 608 14.10 2.08 -5.02
CA SER A 608 15.50 1.82 -4.67
C SER A 608 16.16 2.99 -3.94
N GLY A 609 17.11 2.66 -3.04
CA GLY A 609 18.01 3.60 -2.37
C GLY A 609 19.12 4.17 -3.24
N ASP A 610 19.18 3.83 -4.53
CA ASP A 610 20.22 4.34 -5.43
C ASP A 610 20.24 5.89 -5.42
N PRO A 611 21.43 6.52 -5.40
CA PRO A 611 21.53 7.97 -5.45
C PRO A 611 21.10 8.49 -6.83
N SER A 612 20.47 9.66 -6.84
CA SER A 612 20.12 10.42 -8.06
C SER A 612 21.32 10.77 -8.97
N THR A 613 22.56 10.59 -8.48
CA THR A 613 23.78 10.71 -9.28
C THR A 613 24.03 9.52 -10.21
N GLU A 614 23.39 8.37 -9.98
CA GLU A 614 23.55 7.16 -10.80
C GLU A 614 22.54 7.09 -11.95
N SER A 615 21.30 7.54 -11.73
CA SER A 615 20.22 7.54 -12.72
C SER A 615 19.37 8.80 -12.60
N SER A 616 18.89 9.31 -13.74
CA SER A 616 17.98 10.46 -13.79
C SER A 616 16.56 10.15 -13.30
N VAL A 617 16.23 8.87 -13.12
CA VAL A 617 14.97 8.40 -12.56
C VAL A 617 15.24 7.33 -11.49
N PRO A 618 14.44 7.26 -10.42
CA PRO A 618 14.59 6.23 -9.38
C PRO A 618 14.38 4.83 -9.96
N THR A 619 15.23 3.89 -9.54
CA THR A 619 15.05 2.46 -9.86
C THR A 619 13.81 1.93 -9.13
N PRO A 620 12.84 1.28 -9.82
CA PRO A 620 11.67 0.69 -9.17
C PRO A 620 12.06 -0.41 -8.17
N TYR A 621 11.39 -0.44 -7.02
CA TYR A 621 11.47 -1.63 -6.17
C TYR A 621 10.60 -2.75 -6.79
N PRO A 622 11.14 -3.97 -6.97
CA PRO A 622 10.51 -5.07 -7.68
C PRO A 622 9.02 -5.30 -7.41
N ALA A 623 8.63 -5.35 -6.13
CA ALA A 623 7.31 -5.80 -5.70
C ALA A 623 6.48 -4.71 -5.01
N ALA A 624 6.83 -3.42 -5.20
CA ALA A 624 6.19 -2.33 -4.48
C ALA A 624 4.72 -2.13 -4.89
N CYS A 625 3.84 -1.94 -3.91
CA CYS A 625 2.46 -1.58 -4.19
C CYS A 625 2.38 -0.26 -4.98
N ARG A 626 1.43 -0.19 -5.91
CA ARG A 626 1.21 1.00 -6.75
C ARG A 626 -0.24 0.99 -7.26
N PRO A 627 -1.15 1.76 -6.63
CA PRO A 627 -0.90 2.76 -5.60
C PRO A 627 -0.84 2.20 -4.17
N GLN A 628 -0.32 3.02 -3.26
CA GLN A 628 -0.33 2.83 -1.82
C GLN A 628 -0.83 4.11 -1.14
N ALA A 629 -1.80 4.01 -0.23
CA ALA A 629 -2.56 5.15 0.29
C ALA A 629 -1.68 6.19 1.00
N TRP A 630 -0.82 5.77 1.92
CA TRP A 630 0.06 6.72 2.62
C TRP A 630 1.12 7.38 1.70
N SER A 631 1.48 6.74 0.58
CA SER A 631 2.39 7.29 -0.43
C SER A 631 1.66 8.28 -1.32
N ALA A 632 0.38 8.04 -1.62
CA ALA A 632 -0.47 9.01 -2.30
C ALA A 632 -0.73 10.24 -1.40
N ALA A 633 -1.02 10.02 -0.11
CA ALA A 633 -1.24 11.10 0.85
C ALA A 633 -0.01 12.00 1.05
N ALA A 634 1.21 11.50 0.79
CA ALA A 634 2.44 12.29 0.82
C ALA A 634 2.40 13.55 -0.06
N ALA A 635 1.65 13.54 -1.17
CA ALA A 635 1.48 14.69 -2.04
C ALA A 635 0.82 15.87 -1.29
N ILE A 636 -0.08 15.59 -0.35
CA ILE A 636 -0.78 16.60 0.47
C ILE A 636 0.21 17.25 1.45
N THR A 637 1.10 16.48 2.07
CA THR A 637 2.18 17.00 2.91
C THR A 637 3.15 17.88 2.12
N CYS A 638 3.49 17.49 0.89
CA CYS A 638 4.31 18.31 0.00
C CYS A 638 3.63 19.65 -0.33
N LEU A 639 2.31 19.64 -0.56
CA LEU A 639 1.54 20.88 -0.75
C LEU A 639 1.63 21.80 0.48
N GLN A 640 1.51 21.25 1.69
CA GLN A 640 1.66 22.05 2.91
C GLN A 640 3.06 22.67 3.03
N ALA A 641 4.11 21.92 2.69
CA ALA A 641 5.48 22.40 2.78
C ALA A 641 5.80 23.53 1.79
N LEU A 642 5.19 23.50 0.60
CA LEU A 642 5.42 24.50 -0.46
C LEU A 642 4.47 25.69 -0.40
N SER A 643 3.37 25.60 0.36
CA SER A 643 2.39 26.68 0.51
C SER A 643 2.67 27.61 1.70
N ARG A 644 3.70 27.30 2.52
CA ARG A 644 4.06 28.04 3.73
C ARG A 644 5.22 29.02 3.51
#